data_AF-A0A0G2ZE45-F1
#
_entry.id   AF-A0A0G2ZE45-F1
#
_cell.length_a   1.000
_cell.length_b   1.000
_cell.length_c   1.000
_cell.angle_alpha   90.00
_cell.angle_beta   90.00
_cell.angle_gamma   90.00
#
_symmetry.space_group_name_H-M   'P 1'
#
loop_
_entity.id
_entity.type
_entity.pdbx_description
1 polymer ?
#
loop_
_entity_poly.entity_id
_entity_poly.type
_entity_poly.pdbx_seq_one_letter_code
_entity_poly.pdbx_strand_id
1 'polypeptide(L)'
;MAIEKKRYWLRHLVLIIIVAIVLFPMVWLISTSIRRDQAAFSPHLFSTRVTLQHYKNLLVPERSVPRLILDIQEAVYKLGRFRNKDEDSIKRTVEKYLTKFESLMLESRDITSKLTASFSKTEEALAGDIKTKMLASLNRLREEDLKLIDKKLTELSELIEDGQVKSVAALEILSSTAPSTGGKFLFFLNEVDGDEASKLSSLLSEYETERANALKYSDELSTRLKEMDFEMKDEVLESLTRTPEYLSENGVEYSLWRKNEYFKYIRKYISKLEKELSQELAEEIKTLREGLYNTFKAANATWNEIETLYKQLIDGLDQKKAEVLGRDYVEYLVSQEELANVDKDIVRNEKLLQQSLSARTELQETLALAIPVLVPESERVDSLKSAVEKALEAPYIERVEEKKSEDLLGFYERLRKVISDFERIGYKDDVYATLVNITTGLSWFVDKAGILAANVRNPEIKKILEVLNASQVNLMRVIPDIENVLSEATNLEEQIAIVQNDLDSLKRKKILLEQRVSELESSYNELLEKYNRNAEYLKLQYVRSVALKEIDGVDSARTYIAEAGKTVSEFFGFKYNIRYRDLTWYDDFEEARQNIVEGTQILDEAIDDLSSLEASLKKKVYDYIHLRFLGTPITLDEFTTMIDNYNKYFQVFNAKYQRASRKISDMLDYPSSYSGEYHSQLKEIDRLLFRNNQVWVQKESTYFYFTKWIMNSIIVALMVALISVTVAALAAYPFSRMRFFGRSQGLLFLLLIQMFPSIMFMIAIYALLQFMGSYLPFFGLNSLSGLIFVYSGGIAFNIWLIKGYFDTIPDTLEESAMIDGATRFQTFWRIVIPLARPILAVIAILTFMGIFNEFVMARILLQDINKWTYAVGLQQFSGRFETNWGPFTAAALIGAIPMVTFFLVLQDYIVGGLTKGAVKG
;
A
#
# COMPACT_ATOMS: atom_id res chain seq x y z
N MET A 1 19.04 -31.51 43.07
CA MET A 1 19.48 -31.69 41.67
C MET A 1 18.31 -32.03 40.71
N ALA A 2 17.16 -31.34 40.78
CA ALA A 2 15.99 -31.71 39.97
C ALA A 2 15.16 -30.53 39.39
N ILE A 3 15.68 -29.29 39.36
CA ILE A 3 14.93 -28.12 38.87
C ILE A 3 15.54 -27.45 37.61
N GLU A 4 16.75 -27.84 37.17
CA GLU A 4 17.43 -27.16 36.05
C GLU A 4 17.25 -27.79 34.66
N LYS A 5 16.52 -28.91 34.50
CA LYS A 5 16.28 -29.49 33.17
C LYS A 5 15.16 -28.80 32.36
N LYS A 6 14.30 -27.99 32.98
CA LYS A 6 13.07 -27.47 32.35
C LYS A 6 13.23 -26.25 31.42
N ARG A 7 14.42 -25.63 31.32
CA ARG A 7 14.62 -24.41 30.49
C ARG A 7 15.58 -24.56 29.30
N TYR A 8 16.20 -25.72 29.12
CA TYR A 8 17.06 -25.95 27.94
C TYR A 8 16.25 -25.90 26.65
N TRP A 9 15.06 -26.49 26.62
CA TRP A 9 14.21 -26.44 25.43
C TRP A 9 13.86 -24.99 25.04
N LEU A 10 13.63 -24.09 26.00
CA LEU A 10 13.37 -22.67 25.74
C LEU A 10 14.59 -21.96 25.14
N ARG A 11 15.81 -22.26 25.64
CA ARG A 11 17.05 -21.73 25.04
C ARG A 11 17.27 -22.25 23.63
N HIS A 12 17.04 -23.53 23.38
CA HIS A 12 17.14 -24.11 22.04
C HIS A 12 16.07 -23.54 21.12
N LEU A 13 14.83 -23.32 21.61
CA LEU A 13 13.77 -22.66 20.86
C LEU A 13 14.16 -21.23 20.49
N VAL A 14 14.68 -20.44 21.43
CA VAL A 14 15.18 -19.09 21.18
C VAL A 14 16.34 -19.12 20.18
N LEU A 15 17.29 -20.05 20.31
CA LEU A 15 18.38 -20.21 19.36
C LEU A 15 17.88 -20.61 17.97
N ILE A 16 16.89 -21.51 17.86
CA ILE A 16 16.27 -21.90 16.60
C ILE A 16 15.56 -20.70 15.97
N ILE A 17 14.83 -19.91 16.75
CA ILE A 17 14.18 -18.68 16.27
C ILE A 17 15.23 -17.68 15.78
N ILE A 18 16.31 -17.46 16.54
CA ILE A 18 17.41 -16.58 16.13
C ILE A 18 18.04 -17.09 14.84
N VAL A 19 18.33 -18.39 14.74
CA VAL A 19 18.88 -19.00 13.52
C VAL A 19 17.92 -18.81 12.36
N ALA A 20 16.62 -19.01 12.55
CA ALA A 20 15.62 -18.78 11.51
C ALA A 20 15.59 -17.31 11.06
N ILE A 21 15.61 -16.36 11.99
CA ILE A 21 15.64 -14.91 11.69
C ILE A 21 16.93 -14.53 10.96
N VAL A 22 18.07 -15.07 11.37
CA VAL A 22 19.38 -14.77 10.76
C VAL A 22 19.53 -15.42 9.37
N LEU A 23 19.01 -16.63 9.19
CA LEU A 23 19.11 -17.35 7.90
C LEU A 23 18.02 -16.94 6.91
N PHE A 24 16.87 -16.45 7.37
CA PHE A 24 15.76 -16.09 6.50
C PHE A 24 16.16 -15.11 5.37
N PRO A 25 16.89 -14.01 5.63
CA PRO A 25 17.37 -13.14 4.56
C PRO A 25 18.24 -13.87 3.53
N MET A 26 19.09 -14.81 3.95
CA MET A 26 19.91 -15.60 3.01
C MET A 26 19.07 -16.56 2.20
N VAL A 27 18.13 -17.27 2.82
CA VAL A 27 17.21 -18.19 2.13
C VAL A 27 16.35 -17.41 1.13
N TRP A 28 15.82 -16.26 1.54
CA TRP A 28 15.06 -15.37 0.68
C TRP A 28 15.91 -14.87 -0.50
N LEU A 29 17.13 -14.41 -0.25
CA LEU A 29 18.02 -13.87 -1.27
C LEU A 29 18.44 -14.93 -2.29
N ILE A 30 18.77 -16.15 -1.84
CA ILE A 30 19.05 -17.30 -2.72
C ILE A 30 17.79 -17.67 -3.51
N SER A 31 16.65 -17.81 -2.83
CA SER A 31 15.40 -18.22 -3.46
C SER A 31 14.99 -17.23 -4.53
N THR A 32 14.97 -15.93 -4.25
CA THR A 32 14.62 -14.85 -5.19
C THR A 32 15.59 -14.80 -6.38
N SER A 33 16.88 -15.07 -6.18
CA SER A 33 17.87 -15.03 -7.27
C SER A 33 17.67 -16.12 -8.35
N ILE A 34 16.99 -17.22 -8.00
CA ILE A 34 16.74 -18.36 -8.90
C ILE A 34 15.31 -18.44 -9.41
N ARG A 35 14.45 -17.45 -9.11
CA ARG A 35 13.06 -17.44 -9.62
C ARG A 35 12.99 -16.78 -10.99
N ARG A 36 11.90 -17.02 -11.69
CA ARG A 36 11.58 -16.31 -12.95
C ARG A 36 10.86 -14.98 -12.74
N ASP A 37 10.24 -14.77 -11.57
CA ASP A 37 9.52 -13.55 -11.22
C ASP A 37 10.47 -12.45 -10.72
N GLN A 38 10.01 -11.19 -10.79
CA GLN A 38 10.78 -10.03 -10.33
C GLN A 38 10.23 -9.45 -9.02
N ALA A 39 9.22 -10.09 -8.43
CA ALA A 39 8.59 -9.65 -7.20
C ALA A 39 9.50 -9.83 -5.98
N ALA A 40 9.38 -8.92 -5.01
CA ALA A 40 10.11 -9.00 -3.74
C ALA A 40 9.69 -10.23 -2.93
N PHE A 41 8.39 -10.55 -2.95
CA PHE A 41 7.79 -11.65 -2.22
C PHE A 41 6.89 -12.45 -3.15
N SER A 42 6.97 -13.77 -3.01
CA SER A 42 6.11 -14.73 -3.73
C SER A 42 5.27 -15.47 -2.69
N PRO A 43 4.07 -15.96 -3.05
CA PRO A 43 3.25 -16.79 -2.16
C PRO A 43 3.99 -18.03 -1.61
N HIS A 44 5.03 -18.49 -2.33
CA HIS A 44 5.85 -19.62 -1.93
C HIS A 44 7.28 -19.20 -1.55
N LEU A 45 7.81 -19.77 -0.46
CA LEU A 45 9.20 -19.56 -0.04
C LEU A 45 10.22 -20.15 -1.03
N PHE A 46 9.85 -21.19 -1.76
CA PHE A 46 10.63 -21.75 -2.86
C PHE A 46 9.79 -21.69 -4.13
N SER A 47 10.36 -21.13 -5.21
CA SER A 47 9.64 -21.05 -6.48
C SER A 47 9.56 -22.42 -7.12
N THR A 48 8.38 -22.76 -7.66
CA THR A 48 8.19 -23.93 -8.54
C THR A 48 8.86 -23.72 -9.91
N ARG A 49 9.26 -22.47 -10.23
CA ARG A 49 9.86 -22.04 -11.50
C ARG A 49 11.31 -21.61 -11.33
N VAL A 50 12.18 -22.57 -11.03
CA VAL A 50 13.63 -22.35 -10.89
C VAL A 50 14.28 -22.02 -12.24
N THR A 51 15.17 -21.04 -12.25
CA THR A 51 15.98 -20.61 -13.40
C THR A 51 17.31 -20.02 -12.94
N LEU A 52 18.34 -20.11 -13.78
CA LEU A 52 19.62 -19.41 -13.59
C LEU A 52 19.75 -18.18 -14.52
N GLN A 53 18.62 -17.71 -15.06
CA GLN A 53 18.63 -16.67 -16.09
C GLN A 53 19.16 -15.33 -15.58
N HIS A 54 18.93 -14.96 -14.31
CA HIS A 54 19.49 -13.74 -13.73
C HIS A 54 21.02 -13.78 -13.70
N TYR A 55 21.60 -14.89 -13.25
CA TYR A 55 23.05 -15.12 -13.27
C TYR A 55 23.62 -15.08 -14.69
N LYS A 56 22.95 -15.77 -15.64
CA LYS A 56 23.34 -15.74 -17.05
C LYS A 56 23.31 -14.33 -17.61
N ASN A 57 22.26 -13.56 -17.34
CA ASN A 57 22.12 -12.18 -17.80
C ASN A 57 23.19 -11.25 -17.21
N LEU A 58 23.68 -11.50 -15.98
CA LEU A 58 24.72 -10.69 -15.35
C LEU A 58 26.14 -11.03 -15.84
N LEU A 59 26.44 -12.33 -15.95
CA LEU A 59 27.79 -12.81 -16.31
C LEU A 59 28.03 -12.85 -17.81
N VAL A 60 27.01 -13.26 -18.57
CA VAL A 60 27.05 -13.43 -20.04
C VAL A 60 25.76 -12.84 -20.64
N PRO A 61 25.58 -11.51 -20.58
CA PRO A 61 24.37 -10.86 -21.06
C PRO A 61 24.14 -11.12 -22.55
N GLU A 62 23.02 -11.77 -22.86
CA GLU A 62 22.49 -11.85 -24.22
C GLU A 62 21.70 -10.58 -24.55
N ARG A 63 21.97 -9.95 -25.70
CA ARG A 63 21.22 -8.77 -26.16
C ARG A 63 19.82 -9.20 -26.62
N SER A 64 18.81 -8.45 -26.19
CA SER A 64 17.44 -8.55 -26.71
C SER A 64 17.25 -7.69 -27.95
N VAL A 65 16.15 -7.92 -28.67
CA VAL A 65 15.72 -7.15 -29.86
C VAL A 65 15.79 -5.63 -29.62
N PRO A 66 15.10 -5.04 -28.61
CA PRO A 66 15.16 -3.60 -28.36
C PRO A 66 16.57 -3.12 -27.98
N ARG A 67 17.36 -3.95 -27.28
CA ARG A 67 18.73 -3.57 -26.93
C ARG A 67 19.64 -3.53 -28.15
N LEU A 68 19.45 -4.42 -29.12
CA LEU A 68 20.19 -4.38 -30.39
C LEU A 68 19.88 -3.12 -31.18
N ILE A 69 18.61 -2.71 -31.27
CA ILE A 69 18.20 -1.47 -31.93
C ILE A 69 18.95 -0.27 -31.31
N LEU A 70 18.92 -0.16 -29.98
CA LEU A 70 19.63 0.91 -29.25
C LEU A 70 21.16 0.82 -29.38
N ASP A 71 21.73 -0.39 -29.36
CA ASP A 71 23.17 -0.62 -29.50
C ASP A 71 23.68 -0.24 -30.91
N ILE A 72 22.88 -0.51 -31.95
CA ILE A 72 23.17 -0.11 -33.32
C ILE A 72 23.05 1.41 -33.43
N GLN A 73 21.98 2.01 -32.93
CA GLN A 73 21.79 3.46 -32.93
C GLN A 73 22.95 4.20 -32.21
N GLU A 74 23.35 3.73 -31.02
CA GLU A 74 24.47 4.31 -30.26
C GLU A 74 25.79 4.23 -31.05
N ALA A 75 26.05 3.10 -31.71
CA ALA A 75 27.24 2.90 -32.54
C ALA A 75 27.26 3.83 -33.75
N VAL A 76 26.12 3.91 -34.44
CA VAL A 76 25.91 4.71 -35.65
C VAL A 76 26.02 6.21 -35.34
N TYR A 77 25.53 6.66 -34.19
CA TYR A 77 25.61 8.06 -33.75
C TYR A 77 26.91 8.41 -33.02
N LYS A 78 27.86 7.47 -32.89
CA LYS A 78 29.12 7.64 -32.15
C LYS A 78 28.91 8.14 -30.71
N LEU A 79 27.84 7.65 -30.07
CA LEU A 79 27.50 8.01 -28.70
C LEU A 79 28.16 7.05 -27.70
N GLY A 80 28.19 7.47 -26.44
CA GLY A 80 28.65 6.65 -25.31
C GLY A 80 29.98 5.93 -25.56
N ARG A 81 29.95 4.60 -25.60
CA ARG A 81 31.16 3.74 -25.72
C ARG A 81 31.79 3.73 -27.11
N PHE A 82 31.17 4.35 -28.10
CA PHE A 82 31.65 4.40 -29.50
C PHE A 82 32.29 5.75 -29.87
N ARG A 83 32.27 6.74 -28.96
CA ARG A 83 32.78 8.10 -29.20
C ARG A 83 34.22 8.14 -29.72
N ASN A 84 35.09 7.29 -29.18
CA ASN A 84 36.54 7.28 -29.48
C ASN A 84 36.96 6.11 -30.39
N LYS A 85 36.02 5.46 -31.08
CA LYS A 85 36.33 4.33 -31.98
C LYS A 85 36.52 4.78 -33.42
N ASP A 86 37.35 4.05 -34.15
CA ASP A 86 37.55 4.20 -35.59
C ASP A 86 36.33 3.71 -36.39
N GLU A 87 36.24 4.17 -37.65
CA GLU A 87 35.10 3.89 -38.52
C GLU A 87 34.92 2.40 -38.79
N ASP A 88 36.01 1.70 -39.11
CA ASP A 88 35.97 0.28 -39.44
C ASP A 88 35.57 -0.60 -38.24
N SER A 89 35.99 -0.23 -37.02
CA SER A 89 35.54 -0.88 -35.79
C SER A 89 34.04 -0.71 -35.56
N ILE A 90 33.49 0.48 -35.85
CA ILE A 90 32.06 0.74 -35.72
C ILE A 90 31.28 -0.06 -36.77
N LYS A 91 31.70 -0.06 -38.04
CA LYS A 91 31.06 -0.84 -39.12
C LYS A 91 31.00 -2.33 -38.78
N ARG A 92 32.12 -2.93 -38.38
CA ARG A 92 32.17 -4.35 -37.96
C ARG A 92 31.27 -4.65 -36.76
N THR A 93 31.14 -3.71 -35.83
CA THR A 93 30.28 -3.88 -34.65
C THR A 93 28.80 -3.83 -35.05
N VAL A 94 28.43 -2.88 -35.92
CA VAL A 94 27.05 -2.74 -36.43
C VAL A 94 26.65 -3.97 -37.23
N GLU A 95 27.51 -4.47 -38.11
CA GLU A 95 27.28 -5.70 -38.87
C GLU A 95 26.97 -6.88 -37.95
N LYS A 96 27.81 -7.09 -36.92
CA LYS A 96 27.59 -8.14 -35.91
C LYS A 96 26.25 -8.00 -35.19
N TYR A 97 25.81 -6.78 -34.91
CA TYR A 97 24.54 -6.53 -34.24
C TYR A 97 23.33 -6.78 -35.15
N LEU A 98 23.41 -6.37 -36.42
CA LEU A 98 22.38 -6.67 -37.42
C LEU A 98 22.23 -8.18 -37.64
N THR A 99 23.33 -8.93 -37.79
CA THR A 99 23.26 -10.40 -37.90
C THR A 99 22.64 -11.06 -36.66
N LYS A 100 22.95 -10.55 -35.46
CA LYS A 100 22.33 -11.08 -34.23
C LYS A 100 20.85 -10.71 -34.16
N PHE A 101 20.44 -9.54 -34.65
CA PHE A 101 19.05 -9.12 -34.72
C PHE A 101 18.24 -10.07 -35.62
N GLU A 102 18.73 -10.33 -36.84
CA GLU A 102 18.15 -11.28 -37.78
C GLU A 102 18.02 -12.69 -37.17
N SER A 103 19.07 -13.17 -36.50
CA SER A 103 19.05 -14.45 -35.79
C SER A 103 17.97 -14.52 -34.69
N LEU A 104 17.70 -13.43 -33.97
CA LEU A 104 16.65 -13.40 -32.95
C LEU A 104 15.24 -13.35 -33.55
N MET A 105 15.07 -12.76 -34.73
CA MET A 105 13.81 -12.80 -35.47
C MET A 105 13.49 -14.22 -35.94
N LEU A 106 14.47 -14.92 -36.50
CA LEU A 106 14.34 -16.33 -36.88
C LEU A 106 14.06 -17.24 -35.69
N GLU A 107 14.76 -17.03 -34.56
CA GLU A 107 14.49 -17.75 -33.32
C GLU A 107 13.06 -17.50 -32.82
N SER A 108 12.58 -16.25 -32.90
CA SER A 108 11.22 -15.92 -32.49
C SER A 108 10.17 -16.64 -33.33
N ARG A 109 10.37 -16.75 -34.65
CA ARG A 109 9.49 -17.53 -35.54
C ARG A 109 9.49 -19.03 -35.25
N ASP A 110 10.66 -19.59 -34.92
CA ASP A 110 10.74 -21.00 -34.50
C ASP A 110 9.99 -21.23 -33.18
N ILE A 111 10.07 -20.28 -32.25
CA ILE A 111 9.32 -20.32 -31.00
C ILE A 111 7.81 -20.23 -31.24
N THR A 112 7.35 -19.29 -32.08
CA THR A 112 5.91 -19.15 -32.39
C THR A 112 5.37 -20.42 -33.06
N SER A 113 6.09 -20.97 -34.02
CA SER A 113 5.73 -22.24 -34.67
C SER A 113 5.63 -23.41 -33.68
N LYS A 114 6.63 -23.58 -32.80
CA LYS A 114 6.62 -24.64 -31.78
C LYS A 114 5.52 -24.45 -30.75
N LEU A 115 5.25 -23.20 -30.37
CA LEU A 115 4.20 -22.87 -29.41
C LEU A 115 2.83 -23.25 -29.97
N THR A 116 2.53 -22.85 -31.21
CA THR A 116 1.29 -23.21 -31.92
C THR A 116 1.17 -24.73 -32.10
N ALA A 117 2.24 -25.41 -32.51
CA ALA A 117 2.24 -26.87 -32.67
C ALA A 117 2.03 -27.61 -31.35
N SER A 118 2.68 -27.16 -30.27
CA SER A 118 2.52 -27.74 -28.94
C SER A 118 1.09 -27.56 -28.43
N PHE A 119 0.49 -26.39 -28.66
CA PHE A 119 -0.91 -26.16 -28.29
C PHE A 119 -1.86 -26.99 -29.12
N SER A 120 -1.75 -27.00 -30.44
CA SER A 120 -2.65 -27.77 -31.31
C SER A 120 -2.61 -29.25 -30.96
N LYS A 121 -1.43 -29.81 -30.66
CA LYS A 121 -1.29 -31.19 -30.18
C LYS A 121 -1.99 -31.41 -28.82
N THR A 122 -1.89 -30.44 -27.93
CA THR A 122 -2.52 -30.50 -26.60
C THR A 122 -4.04 -30.39 -26.76
N GLU A 123 -4.52 -29.43 -27.56
CA GLU A 123 -5.92 -29.18 -27.92
C GLU A 123 -6.59 -30.39 -28.59
N GLU A 124 -5.94 -31.04 -29.57
CA GLU A 124 -6.44 -32.28 -30.19
C GLU A 124 -6.61 -33.41 -29.17
N ALA A 125 -5.68 -33.53 -28.22
CA ALA A 125 -5.80 -34.46 -27.11
C ALA A 125 -6.85 -34.02 -26.06
N LEU A 126 -7.29 -32.76 -26.08
CA LEU A 126 -8.22 -32.15 -25.13
C LEU A 126 -9.68 -32.12 -25.61
N ALA A 127 -9.92 -31.95 -26.91
CA ALA A 127 -11.24 -31.69 -27.51
C ALA A 127 -12.28 -32.82 -27.30
N GLY A 128 -11.86 -34.00 -26.82
CA GLY A 128 -12.75 -35.08 -26.39
C GLY A 128 -12.48 -35.54 -24.95
N ASP A 129 -11.27 -36.04 -24.69
CA ASP A 129 -10.96 -36.81 -23.49
C ASP A 129 -11.08 -36.00 -22.18
N ILE A 130 -10.58 -34.77 -22.15
CA ILE A 130 -10.67 -33.92 -20.94
C ILE A 130 -12.09 -33.45 -20.69
N LYS A 131 -12.82 -32.99 -21.71
CA LYS A 131 -14.22 -32.59 -21.55
C LYS A 131 -15.06 -33.76 -21.03
N THR A 132 -14.89 -34.96 -21.59
CA THR A 132 -15.61 -36.16 -21.14
C THR A 132 -15.21 -36.57 -19.72
N LYS A 133 -13.90 -36.63 -19.40
CA LYS A 133 -13.40 -36.95 -18.04
C LYS A 133 -13.89 -35.93 -17.00
N MET A 134 -13.85 -34.65 -17.33
CA MET A 134 -14.33 -33.56 -16.47
C MET A 134 -15.84 -33.69 -16.22
N LEU A 135 -16.67 -33.85 -17.27
CA LEU A 135 -18.12 -33.99 -17.11
C LEU A 135 -18.48 -35.25 -16.31
N ALA A 136 -17.77 -36.37 -16.52
CA ALA A 136 -17.96 -37.57 -15.72
C ALA A 136 -17.60 -37.36 -14.23
N SER A 137 -16.48 -36.67 -13.96
CA SER A 137 -16.03 -36.30 -12.61
C SER A 137 -17.07 -35.41 -11.91
N LEU A 138 -17.56 -34.37 -12.60
CA LEU A 138 -18.55 -33.45 -12.06
C LEU A 138 -19.92 -34.10 -11.84
N ASN A 139 -20.36 -34.99 -12.73
CA ASN A 139 -21.60 -35.76 -12.52
C ASN A 139 -21.53 -36.65 -11.30
N ARG A 140 -20.40 -37.36 -11.10
CA ARG A 140 -20.18 -38.15 -9.89
C ARG A 140 -20.23 -37.27 -8.64
N LEU A 141 -19.60 -36.10 -8.69
CA LEU A 141 -19.58 -35.17 -7.58
C LEU A 141 -20.98 -34.63 -7.26
N ARG A 142 -21.77 -34.30 -8.28
CA ARG A 142 -23.18 -33.91 -8.15
C ARG A 142 -24.01 -34.99 -7.45
N GLU A 143 -23.83 -36.26 -7.80
CA GLU A 143 -24.52 -37.38 -7.13
C GLU A 143 -24.11 -37.54 -5.67
N GLU A 144 -22.83 -37.32 -5.36
CA GLU A 144 -22.33 -37.31 -3.97
C GLU A 144 -22.92 -36.13 -3.18
N ASP A 145 -23.00 -34.94 -3.79
CA ASP A 145 -23.64 -33.75 -3.20
C ASP A 145 -25.12 -34.00 -2.92
N LEU A 146 -25.85 -34.60 -3.86
CA LEU A 146 -27.28 -34.94 -3.67
C LEU A 146 -27.49 -35.84 -2.45
N LYS A 147 -26.65 -36.86 -2.26
CA LYS A 147 -26.73 -37.75 -1.07
C LYS A 147 -26.47 -37.01 0.24
N LEU A 148 -25.52 -36.08 0.26
CA LEU A 148 -25.23 -35.27 1.45
C LEU A 148 -26.37 -34.32 1.78
N ILE A 149 -26.94 -33.69 0.75
CA ILE A 149 -28.08 -32.78 0.87
C ILE A 149 -29.30 -33.54 1.39
N ASP A 150 -29.65 -34.69 0.81
CA ASP A 150 -30.78 -35.52 1.26
C ASP A 150 -30.65 -35.92 2.74
N LYS A 151 -29.44 -36.32 3.16
CA LYS A 151 -29.17 -36.63 4.57
C LYS A 151 -29.39 -35.40 5.46
N LYS A 152 -28.86 -34.23 5.08
CA LYS A 152 -28.96 -33.01 5.89
C LYS A 152 -30.38 -32.47 5.96
N LEU A 153 -31.13 -32.56 4.87
CA LEU A 153 -32.54 -32.21 4.83
C LEU A 153 -33.38 -33.10 5.74
N THR A 154 -33.04 -34.39 5.85
CA THR A 154 -33.70 -35.31 6.79
C THR A 154 -33.47 -34.87 8.24
N GLU A 155 -32.24 -34.52 8.62
CA GLU A 155 -31.91 -33.98 9.97
C GLU A 155 -32.66 -32.69 10.29
N LEU A 156 -32.78 -31.77 9.32
CA LEU A 156 -33.48 -30.50 9.50
C LEU A 156 -35.00 -30.68 9.55
N SER A 157 -35.55 -31.64 8.80
CA SER A 157 -37.01 -31.82 8.67
C SER A 157 -37.72 -32.15 9.99
N GLU A 158 -37.03 -32.77 10.94
CA GLU A 158 -37.58 -33.10 12.28
C GLU A 158 -37.70 -31.86 13.20
N LEU A 159 -37.10 -30.72 12.81
CA LEU A 159 -36.93 -29.52 13.64
C LEU A 159 -37.58 -28.27 13.03
N ILE A 160 -38.32 -28.41 11.94
CA ILE A 160 -39.03 -27.33 11.26
C ILE A 160 -40.42 -27.18 11.87
N GLU A 161 -40.76 -25.95 12.27
CA GLU A 161 -42.09 -25.55 12.72
C GLU A 161 -42.71 -24.56 11.73
N ASP A 162 -44.06 -24.59 11.65
CA ASP A 162 -45.02 -23.64 11.04
C ASP A 162 -44.70 -23.02 9.65
N GLY A 163 -45.70 -23.01 8.76
CA GLY A 163 -45.60 -22.42 7.41
C GLY A 163 -45.23 -20.94 7.41
N GLN A 164 -45.65 -20.19 8.43
CA GLN A 164 -45.40 -18.75 8.51
C GLN A 164 -43.92 -18.39 8.71
N VAL A 165 -43.19 -19.13 9.57
CA VAL A 165 -41.74 -18.88 9.79
C VAL A 165 -40.94 -19.21 8.54
N LYS A 166 -41.32 -20.31 7.86
CA LYS A 166 -40.75 -20.70 6.57
C LYS A 166 -41.01 -19.63 5.49
N SER A 167 -42.22 -19.06 5.44
CA SER A 167 -42.56 -17.98 4.51
C SER A 167 -41.71 -16.72 4.74
N VAL A 168 -41.46 -16.31 5.99
CA VAL A 168 -40.61 -15.15 6.29
C VAL A 168 -39.13 -15.44 5.95
N ALA A 169 -38.66 -16.66 6.18
CA ALA A 169 -37.33 -17.08 5.78
C ALA A 169 -37.14 -17.09 4.25
N ALA A 170 -38.15 -17.55 3.49
CA ALA A 170 -38.15 -17.49 2.04
C ALA A 170 -38.11 -16.04 1.52
N LEU A 171 -38.89 -15.14 2.14
CA LEU A 171 -38.94 -13.73 1.78
C LEU A 171 -37.60 -13.00 2.01
N GLU A 172 -36.88 -13.34 3.06
CA GLU A 172 -35.52 -12.82 3.28
C GLU A 172 -34.55 -13.30 2.21
N ILE A 173 -34.62 -14.58 1.81
CA ILE A 173 -33.74 -15.07 0.74
C ILE A 173 -34.05 -14.33 -0.56
N LEU A 174 -35.32 -14.03 -0.82
CA LEU A 174 -35.76 -13.22 -1.96
C LEU A 174 -35.25 -11.79 -1.89
N SER A 175 -35.18 -11.14 -0.73
CA SER A 175 -34.67 -9.75 -0.62
C SER A 175 -33.25 -9.58 -1.18
N SER A 176 -32.47 -10.66 -1.17
CA SER A 176 -31.11 -10.74 -1.74
C SER A 176 -31.04 -11.34 -3.15
N THR A 177 -32.17 -11.65 -3.78
CA THR A 177 -32.26 -12.33 -5.08
C THR A 177 -32.99 -11.44 -6.09
N ALA A 178 -32.38 -11.18 -7.25
CA ALA A 178 -33.01 -10.40 -8.30
C ALA A 178 -34.26 -11.13 -8.86
N PRO A 179 -35.33 -10.40 -9.22
CA PRO A 179 -36.51 -10.99 -9.88
C PRO A 179 -36.14 -11.74 -11.16
N SER A 180 -36.64 -12.96 -11.30
CA SER A 180 -36.48 -13.77 -12.51
C SER A 180 -37.67 -14.72 -12.72
N THR A 181 -37.96 -15.09 -13.97
CA THR A 181 -39.05 -16.05 -14.27
C THR A 181 -38.71 -17.51 -14.05
N GLY A 182 -37.46 -17.81 -13.67
CA GLY A 182 -37.01 -19.16 -13.39
C GLY A 182 -35.95 -19.21 -12.30
N GLY A 183 -35.41 -20.41 -12.07
CA GLY A 183 -34.27 -20.63 -11.17
C GLY A 183 -34.56 -20.31 -9.70
N LYS A 184 -33.61 -19.62 -9.07
CA LYS A 184 -33.60 -19.33 -7.62
C LYS A 184 -34.80 -18.49 -7.16
N PHE A 185 -35.15 -17.45 -7.91
CA PHE A 185 -36.20 -16.50 -7.51
C PHE A 185 -37.57 -17.18 -7.46
N LEU A 186 -37.96 -17.84 -8.56
CA LEU A 186 -39.25 -18.51 -8.64
C LEU A 186 -39.39 -19.63 -7.59
N PHE A 187 -38.30 -20.36 -7.31
CA PHE A 187 -38.30 -21.38 -6.27
C PHE A 187 -38.68 -20.79 -4.90
N PHE A 188 -38.01 -19.72 -4.45
CA PHE A 188 -38.31 -19.13 -3.14
C PHE A 188 -39.61 -18.36 -3.11
N LEU A 189 -40.05 -17.76 -4.22
CA LEU A 189 -41.34 -17.09 -4.31
C LEU A 189 -42.51 -18.04 -4.02
N ASN A 190 -42.42 -19.27 -4.54
CA ASN A 190 -43.42 -20.32 -4.29
C ASN A 190 -43.47 -20.79 -2.83
N GLU A 191 -42.46 -20.46 -2.03
CA GLU A 191 -42.39 -20.78 -0.60
C GLU A 191 -42.85 -19.61 0.29
N VAL A 192 -43.24 -18.47 -0.30
CA VAL A 192 -43.79 -17.31 0.43
C VAL A 192 -45.32 -17.37 0.42
N ASP A 193 -45.92 -17.47 1.60
CA ASP A 193 -47.37 -17.38 1.78
C ASP A 193 -47.88 -15.94 1.70
N GLY A 194 -48.96 -15.72 0.95
CA GLY A 194 -49.69 -14.45 0.87
C GLY A 194 -50.25 -14.12 -0.52
N ASP A 195 -51.28 -13.27 -0.55
CA ASP A 195 -51.94 -12.83 -1.79
C ASP A 195 -50.97 -12.08 -2.72
N GLU A 196 -50.03 -11.31 -2.15
CA GLU A 196 -49.02 -10.56 -2.91
C GLU A 196 -48.02 -11.47 -3.62
N ALA A 197 -47.56 -12.54 -2.97
CA ALA A 197 -46.66 -13.54 -3.58
C ALA A 197 -47.37 -14.32 -4.70
N SER A 198 -48.64 -14.69 -4.49
CA SER A 198 -49.48 -15.35 -5.50
C SER A 198 -49.70 -14.46 -6.73
N LYS A 199 -49.96 -13.17 -6.50
CA LYS A 199 -50.10 -12.17 -7.57
C LYS A 199 -48.78 -11.98 -8.33
N LEU A 200 -47.64 -11.93 -7.64
CA LEU A 200 -46.32 -11.83 -8.25
C LEU A 200 -46.00 -13.06 -9.12
N SER A 201 -46.34 -14.27 -8.65
CA SER A 201 -46.19 -15.49 -9.44
C SER A 201 -47.05 -15.47 -10.70
N SER A 202 -48.28 -14.96 -10.62
CA SER A 202 -49.15 -14.80 -11.80
C SER A 202 -48.56 -13.82 -12.81
N LEU A 203 -48.04 -12.68 -12.35
CA LEU A 203 -47.40 -11.67 -13.21
C LEU A 203 -46.14 -12.22 -13.89
N LEU A 204 -45.32 -13.02 -13.19
CA LEU A 204 -44.17 -13.69 -13.79
C LEU A 204 -44.57 -14.66 -14.90
N SER A 205 -45.66 -15.42 -14.70
CA SER A 205 -46.21 -16.30 -15.74
C SER A 205 -46.77 -15.51 -16.93
N GLU A 206 -47.39 -14.36 -16.68
CA GLU A 206 -47.88 -13.46 -17.72
C GLU A 206 -46.70 -12.87 -18.52
N TYR A 207 -45.66 -12.39 -17.85
CA TYR A 207 -44.45 -11.90 -18.49
C TYR A 207 -43.77 -12.99 -19.33
N GLU A 208 -43.68 -14.22 -18.82
CA GLU A 208 -43.12 -15.35 -19.56
C GLU A 208 -43.92 -15.64 -20.85
N THR A 209 -45.25 -15.50 -20.78
CA THR A 209 -46.14 -15.64 -21.94
C THR A 209 -45.90 -14.51 -22.95
N GLU A 210 -45.85 -13.25 -22.49
CA GLU A 210 -45.56 -12.10 -23.34
C GLU A 210 -44.16 -12.17 -23.97
N ARG A 211 -43.17 -12.67 -23.21
CA ARG A 211 -41.82 -12.93 -23.71
C ARG A 211 -41.82 -13.97 -24.82
N ALA A 212 -42.46 -15.11 -24.58
CA ALA A 212 -42.56 -16.17 -25.58
C ALA A 212 -43.25 -15.68 -26.86
N ASN A 213 -44.32 -14.88 -26.72
CA ASN A 213 -45.01 -14.27 -27.85
C ASN A 213 -44.13 -13.27 -28.61
N ALA A 214 -43.38 -12.42 -27.91
CA ALA A 214 -42.46 -11.46 -28.55
C ALA A 214 -41.34 -12.16 -29.31
N LEU A 215 -40.73 -13.20 -28.71
CA LEU A 215 -39.70 -14.01 -29.38
C LEU A 215 -40.28 -14.72 -30.61
N LYS A 216 -41.48 -15.29 -30.49
CA LYS A 216 -42.19 -15.89 -31.62
C LYS A 216 -42.45 -14.89 -32.74
N TYR A 217 -42.95 -13.69 -32.45
CA TYR A 217 -43.14 -12.64 -33.46
C TYR A 217 -41.81 -12.22 -34.11
N SER A 218 -40.72 -12.15 -33.34
CA SER A 218 -39.39 -11.85 -33.86
C SER A 218 -38.90 -12.92 -34.83
N ASP A 219 -39.07 -14.20 -34.49
CA ASP A 219 -38.67 -15.35 -35.31
C ASP A 219 -39.53 -15.49 -36.57
N GLU A 220 -40.85 -15.33 -36.46
CA GLU A 220 -41.77 -15.35 -37.59
C GLU A 220 -41.49 -14.18 -38.54
N LEU A 221 -41.27 -12.98 -38.00
CA LEU A 221 -40.89 -11.81 -38.79
C LEU A 221 -39.53 -11.99 -39.47
N SER A 222 -38.53 -12.50 -38.76
CA SER A 222 -37.21 -12.83 -39.32
C SER A 222 -37.32 -13.85 -40.45
N THR A 223 -38.13 -14.89 -40.27
CA THR A 223 -38.36 -15.94 -41.28
C THR A 223 -39.01 -15.38 -42.54
N ARG A 224 -40.03 -14.53 -42.41
CA ARG A 224 -40.69 -13.88 -43.56
C ARG A 224 -39.77 -12.91 -44.30
N LEU A 225 -38.97 -12.14 -43.56
CA LEU A 225 -38.07 -11.14 -44.14
C LEU A 225 -36.84 -11.77 -44.83
N LYS A 226 -36.44 -13.00 -44.48
CA LYS A 226 -35.33 -13.70 -45.14
C LYS A 226 -35.57 -13.92 -46.63
N GLU A 227 -36.82 -14.13 -47.04
CA GLU A 227 -37.21 -14.39 -48.44
C GLU A 227 -37.45 -13.12 -49.26
N MET A 228 -37.36 -11.94 -48.63
CA MET A 228 -37.61 -10.64 -49.25
C MET A 228 -36.31 -9.87 -49.49
N ASP A 229 -36.33 -8.94 -50.44
CA ASP A 229 -35.21 -8.04 -50.73
C ASP A 229 -35.60 -6.60 -50.41
N PHE A 230 -34.81 -5.93 -49.56
CA PHE A 230 -35.08 -4.58 -49.07
C PHE A 230 -33.83 -3.91 -48.48
N GLU A 231 -33.89 -2.58 -48.32
CA GLU A 231 -32.80 -1.76 -47.79
C GLU A 231 -32.46 -2.13 -46.33
N MET A 232 -31.17 -2.36 -46.05
CA MET A 232 -30.64 -2.71 -44.70
C MET A 232 -31.17 -4.04 -44.15
N LYS A 233 -31.37 -5.04 -45.03
CA LYS A 233 -31.87 -6.36 -44.65
C LYS A 233 -31.03 -7.06 -43.59
N ASP A 234 -29.70 -7.09 -43.77
CA ASP A 234 -28.79 -7.82 -42.87
C ASP A 234 -28.82 -7.22 -41.46
N GLU A 235 -28.84 -5.89 -41.35
CA GLU A 235 -28.92 -5.19 -40.06
C GLU A 235 -30.29 -5.37 -39.38
N VAL A 236 -31.39 -5.44 -40.16
CA VAL A 236 -32.72 -5.74 -39.60
C VAL A 236 -32.79 -7.17 -39.10
N LEU A 237 -32.23 -8.14 -39.83
CA LEU A 237 -32.17 -9.54 -39.40
C LEU A 237 -31.26 -9.73 -38.18
N GLU A 238 -30.12 -9.04 -38.13
CA GLU A 238 -29.24 -9.00 -36.96
C GLU A 238 -29.97 -8.40 -35.76
N SER A 239 -30.67 -7.27 -35.93
CA SER A 239 -31.47 -6.64 -34.87
C SER A 239 -32.54 -7.58 -34.30
N LEU A 240 -33.24 -8.33 -35.17
CA LEU A 240 -34.25 -9.32 -34.76
C LEU A 240 -33.62 -10.51 -34.03
N THR A 241 -32.43 -10.94 -34.45
CA THR A 241 -31.68 -12.04 -33.81
C THR A 241 -31.19 -11.64 -32.41
N ARG A 242 -30.96 -10.35 -32.18
CA ARG A 242 -30.56 -9.79 -30.88
C ARG A 242 -31.73 -9.48 -29.93
N THR A 243 -32.98 -9.71 -30.35
CA THR A 243 -34.17 -9.54 -29.48
C THR A 243 -34.06 -10.26 -28.11
N PRO A 244 -33.54 -11.50 -28.01
CA PRO A 244 -33.35 -12.18 -26.73
C PRO A 244 -32.37 -11.48 -25.77
N GLU A 245 -31.44 -10.65 -26.26
CA GLU A 245 -30.49 -9.90 -25.41
C GLU A 245 -31.22 -8.87 -24.53
N TYR A 246 -32.32 -8.31 -25.03
CA TYR A 246 -33.08 -7.26 -24.35
C TYR A 246 -34.33 -7.77 -23.62
N LEU A 247 -34.65 -9.05 -23.78
CA LEU A 247 -35.84 -9.69 -23.23
C LEU A 247 -35.46 -11.07 -22.67
N SER A 248 -35.05 -11.08 -21.41
CA SER A 248 -34.44 -12.24 -20.75
C SER A 248 -35.31 -12.81 -19.62
N GLU A 249 -34.86 -13.89 -19.00
CA GLU A 249 -35.43 -14.43 -17.75
C GLU A 249 -35.32 -13.45 -16.57
N ASN A 250 -34.40 -12.50 -16.64
CA ASN A 250 -34.09 -11.56 -15.56
C ASN A 250 -34.66 -10.15 -15.83
N GLY A 251 -35.45 -9.98 -16.89
CA GLY A 251 -36.18 -8.73 -17.16
C GLY A 251 -36.02 -8.16 -18.55
N VAL A 252 -36.39 -6.88 -18.68
CA VAL A 252 -36.65 -6.20 -19.95
C VAL A 252 -35.85 -4.91 -20.09
N GLU A 253 -35.04 -4.81 -21.14
CA GLU A 253 -34.30 -3.59 -21.50
C GLU A 253 -35.02 -2.79 -22.61
N TYR A 254 -36.28 -2.43 -22.35
CA TYR A 254 -37.16 -1.83 -23.35
C TYR A 254 -36.61 -0.52 -23.95
N SER A 255 -35.98 0.33 -23.14
CA SER A 255 -35.48 1.63 -23.61
C SER A 255 -34.31 1.49 -24.59
N LEU A 256 -33.39 0.56 -24.31
CA LEU A 256 -32.24 0.24 -25.16
C LEU A 256 -32.69 -0.41 -26.46
N TRP A 257 -33.52 -1.45 -26.38
CA TRP A 257 -34.11 -2.10 -27.55
C TRP A 257 -34.87 -1.11 -28.42
N ARG A 258 -35.74 -0.29 -27.81
CA ARG A 258 -36.58 0.69 -28.53
C ARG A 258 -35.75 1.71 -29.30
N LYS A 259 -34.64 2.19 -28.71
CA LYS A 259 -33.78 3.23 -29.29
C LYS A 259 -32.79 2.68 -30.32
N ASN A 260 -32.14 1.56 -30.00
CA ASN A 260 -31.01 1.05 -30.77
C ASN A 260 -31.42 0.07 -31.86
N GLU A 261 -32.44 -0.76 -31.62
CA GLU A 261 -32.84 -1.84 -32.52
C GLU A 261 -34.20 -1.53 -33.18
N TYR A 262 -35.25 -1.36 -32.37
CA TYR A 262 -36.62 -1.27 -32.87
C TYR A 262 -36.89 -0.03 -33.73
N PHE A 263 -36.58 1.19 -33.27
CA PHE A 263 -36.83 2.37 -34.09
C PHE A 263 -35.76 2.64 -35.16
N LYS A 264 -34.52 2.24 -34.89
CA LYS A 264 -33.39 2.49 -35.80
C LYS A 264 -33.49 1.62 -37.05
N TYR A 265 -33.74 0.32 -36.85
CA TYR A 265 -33.73 -0.67 -37.93
C TYR A 265 -35.14 -1.21 -38.21
N ILE A 266 -35.77 -1.86 -37.23
CA ILE A 266 -37.01 -2.63 -37.43
C ILE A 266 -38.16 -1.74 -37.95
N ARG A 267 -38.61 -0.73 -37.20
CA ARG A 267 -39.71 0.15 -37.60
C ARG A 267 -39.41 0.93 -38.87
N LYS A 268 -38.20 1.49 -39.00
CA LYS A 268 -37.87 2.39 -40.12
C LYS A 268 -37.89 1.67 -41.46
N TYR A 269 -37.20 0.53 -41.56
CA TYR A 269 -37.04 -0.17 -42.82
C TYR A 269 -38.23 -1.09 -43.13
N ILE A 270 -38.83 -1.74 -42.12
CA ILE A 270 -40.02 -2.58 -42.34
C ILE A 270 -41.26 -1.74 -42.70
N SER A 271 -41.47 -0.57 -42.09
CA SER A 271 -42.60 0.30 -42.48
C SER A 271 -42.46 0.92 -43.87
N LYS A 272 -41.24 0.99 -44.40
CA LYS A 272 -40.97 1.37 -45.79
C LYS A 272 -41.32 0.20 -46.72
N LEU A 273 -40.85 -1.00 -46.39
CA LEU A 273 -41.15 -2.24 -47.10
C LEU A 273 -42.66 -2.52 -47.19
N GLU A 274 -43.41 -2.29 -46.11
CA GLU A 274 -44.88 -2.42 -46.07
C GLU A 274 -45.59 -1.62 -47.17
N LYS A 275 -45.03 -0.49 -47.63
CA LYS A 275 -45.63 0.35 -48.68
C LYS A 275 -45.36 -0.17 -50.10
N GLU A 276 -44.40 -1.06 -50.24
CA GLU A 276 -43.92 -1.60 -51.52
C GLU A 276 -44.47 -3.01 -51.79
N LEU A 277 -45.09 -3.66 -50.79
CA LEU A 277 -45.67 -5.00 -50.86
C LEU A 277 -47.14 -5.03 -51.33
N SER A 278 -47.61 -6.20 -51.73
CA SER A 278 -49.04 -6.42 -52.00
C SER A 278 -49.88 -6.26 -50.73
N GLN A 279 -51.15 -5.89 -50.87
CA GLN A 279 -52.02 -5.55 -49.74
C GLN A 279 -52.12 -6.69 -48.69
N GLU A 280 -52.08 -7.94 -49.12
CA GLU A 280 -52.15 -9.13 -48.24
C GLU A 280 -50.84 -9.35 -47.47
N LEU A 281 -49.69 -9.26 -48.14
CA LEU A 281 -48.36 -9.41 -47.54
C LEU A 281 -47.99 -8.23 -46.64
N ALA A 282 -48.38 -7.00 -47.04
CA ALA A 282 -48.18 -5.80 -46.25
C ALA A 282 -48.92 -5.87 -44.90
N GLU A 283 -50.16 -6.38 -44.91
CA GLU A 283 -50.94 -6.52 -43.66
C GLU A 283 -50.41 -7.65 -42.78
N GLU A 284 -49.90 -8.76 -43.34
CA GLU A 284 -49.23 -9.82 -42.58
C GLU A 284 -47.98 -9.30 -41.85
N ILE A 285 -47.06 -8.64 -42.56
CA ILE A 285 -45.82 -8.10 -41.97
C ILE A 285 -46.13 -7.02 -40.94
N LYS A 286 -47.09 -6.14 -41.25
CA LYS A 286 -47.53 -5.11 -40.31
C LYS A 286 -48.08 -5.73 -39.02
N THR A 287 -48.87 -6.80 -39.14
CA THR A 287 -49.39 -7.55 -37.99
C THR A 287 -48.26 -8.16 -37.15
N LEU A 288 -47.26 -8.78 -37.77
CA LEU A 288 -46.10 -9.34 -37.07
C LEU A 288 -45.24 -8.26 -36.40
N ARG A 289 -44.98 -7.14 -37.08
CA ARG A 289 -44.21 -6.01 -36.54
C ARG A 289 -44.93 -5.34 -35.38
N GLU A 290 -46.22 -5.06 -35.53
CA GLU A 290 -47.04 -4.47 -34.47
C GLU A 290 -47.23 -5.45 -33.31
N GLY A 291 -47.37 -6.75 -33.60
CA GLY A 291 -47.38 -7.84 -32.61
C GLY A 291 -46.10 -7.86 -31.77
N LEU A 292 -44.93 -7.84 -32.41
CA LEU A 292 -43.62 -7.75 -31.73
C LEU A 292 -43.54 -6.52 -30.82
N TYR A 293 -43.94 -5.34 -31.31
CA TYR A 293 -43.91 -4.12 -30.50
C TYR A 293 -44.87 -4.14 -29.32
N ASN A 294 -46.09 -4.59 -29.56
CA ASN A 294 -47.14 -4.60 -28.55
C ASN A 294 -46.82 -5.62 -27.45
N THR A 295 -46.36 -6.82 -27.80
CA THR A 295 -45.93 -7.84 -26.83
C THR A 295 -44.69 -7.42 -26.06
N PHE A 296 -43.69 -6.82 -26.70
CA PHE A 296 -42.52 -6.27 -25.98
C PHE A 296 -42.92 -5.14 -25.02
N LYS A 297 -43.81 -4.24 -25.47
CA LYS A 297 -44.35 -3.17 -24.61
C LYS A 297 -45.18 -3.72 -23.45
N ALA A 298 -45.97 -4.76 -23.68
CA ALA A 298 -46.74 -5.47 -22.66
C ALA A 298 -45.79 -6.13 -21.65
N ALA A 299 -44.80 -6.90 -22.12
CA ALA A 299 -43.76 -7.50 -21.31
C ALA A 299 -43.05 -6.47 -20.41
N ASN A 300 -42.71 -5.29 -20.94
CA ASN A 300 -42.14 -4.20 -20.14
C ASN A 300 -43.13 -3.66 -19.09
N ALA A 301 -44.41 -3.51 -19.42
CA ALA A 301 -45.42 -3.07 -18.46
C ALA A 301 -45.57 -4.09 -17.32
N THR A 302 -45.73 -5.37 -17.65
CA THR A 302 -45.79 -6.48 -16.69
C THR A 302 -44.54 -6.54 -15.81
N TRP A 303 -43.34 -6.34 -16.39
CA TRP A 303 -42.09 -6.33 -15.62
C TRP A 303 -42.00 -5.16 -14.64
N ASN A 304 -42.44 -3.95 -15.00
CA ASN A 304 -42.51 -2.84 -14.06
C ASN A 304 -43.49 -3.11 -12.91
N GLU A 305 -44.59 -3.81 -13.18
CA GLU A 305 -45.53 -4.24 -12.14
C GLU A 305 -44.91 -5.29 -11.20
N ILE A 306 -44.15 -6.25 -11.77
CA ILE A 306 -43.35 -7.23 -11.01
C ILE A 306 -42.38 -6.51 -10.08
N GLU A 307 -41.59 -5.54 -10.59
CA GLU A 307 -40.62 -4.80 -9.78
C GLU A 307 -41.29 -4.01 -8.65
N THR A 308 -42.43 -3.39 -8.95
CA THR A 308 -43.20 -2.62 -7.95
C THR A 308 -43.72 -3.52 -6.84
N LEU A 309 -44.36 -4.64 -7.20
CA LEU A 309 -44.94 -5.58 -6.24
C LEU A 309 -43.85 -6.32 -5.46
N TYR A 310 -42.75 -6.70 -6.11
CA TYR A 310 -41.57 -7.26 -5.45
C TYR A 310 -41.02 -6.29 -4.40
N LYS A 311 -40.88 -5.01 -4.74
CA LYS A 311 -40.42 -4.00 -3.79
C LYS A 311 -41.37 -3.86 -2.60
N GLN A 312 -42.67 -3.84 -2.82
CA GLN A 312 -43.67 -3.81 -1.74
C GLN A 312 -43.52 -5.02 -0.80
N LEU A 313 -43.33 -6.21 -1.38
CA LEU A 313 -43.13 -7.44 -0.63
C LEU A 313 -41.86 -7.39 0.23
N ILE A 314 -40.75 -6.84 -0.29
CA ILE A 314 -39.50 -6.68 0.45
C ILE A 314 -39.61 -5.58 1.53
N ASP A 315 -40.22 -4.43 1.21
CA ASP A 315 -40.41 -3.33 2.16
C ASP A 315 -41.29 -3.76 3.35
N GLY A 316 -42.19 -4.74 3.17
CA GLY A 316 -43.02 -5.33 4.23
C GLY A 316 -42.33 -6.41 5.10
N LEU A 317 -41.09 -6.79 4.80
CA LEU A 317 -40.40 -7.91 5.45
C LEU A 317 -40.21 -7.72 6.96
N ASP A 318 -39.78 -6.54 7.40
CA ASP A 318 -39.53 -6.29 8.83
C ASP A 318 -40.83 -6.30 9.65
N GLN A 319 -41.93 -5.81 9.05
CA GLN A 319 -43.25 -5.90 9.65
C GLN A 319 -43.71 -7.36 9.77
N LYS A 320 -43.49 -8.18 8.74
CA LYS A 320 -43.84 -9.60 8.77
C LYS A 320 -42.96 -10.41 9.73
N LYS A 321 -41.67 -10.06 9.86
CA LYS A 321 -40.77 -10.61 10.90
C LYS A 321 -41.29 -10.30 12.30
N ALA A 322 -41.70 -9.05 12.54
CA ALA A 322 -42.28 -8.63 13.81
C ALA A 322 -43.59 -9.38 14.14
N GLU A 323 -44.44 -9.60 13.14
CA GLU A 323 -45.70 -10.35 13.29
C GLU A 323 -45.45 -11.82 13.64
N VAL A 324 -44.51 -12.48 12.95
CA VAL A 324 -44.26 -13.93 13.07
C VAL A 324 -43.35 -14.29 14.25
N LEU A 325 -42.31 -13.48 14.53
CA LEU A 325 -41.37 -13.75 15.64
C LEU A 325 -41.88 -13.20 16.98
N GLY A 326 -42.88 -12.33 16.97
CA GLY A 326 -43.59 -11.89 18.17
C GLY A 326 -42.96 -10.72 18.92
N ARG A 327 -43.53 -10.42 20.10
CA ARG A 327 -43.28 -9.18 20.85
C ARG A 327 -41.85 -9.01 21.34
N ASP A 328 -41.24 -10.06 21.87
CA ASP A 328 -39.89 -9.99 22.47
C ASP A 328 -38.84 -9.61 21.43
N TYR A 329 -39.01 -10.07 20.17
CA TYR A 329 -38.15 -9.72 19.05
C TYR A 329 -38.20 -8.21 18.75
N VAL A 330 -39.41 -7.64 18.69
CA VAL A 330 -39.62 -6.20 18.43
C VAL A 330 -39.08 -5.35 19.58
N GLU A 331 -39.38 -5.76 20.82
CA GLU A 331 -39.01 -4.99 22.01
C GLU A 331 -37.49 -4.95 22.22
N TYR A 332 -36.77 -6.01 21.83
CA TYR A 332 -35.31 -6.04 21.83
C TYR A 332 -34.72 -5.03 20.83
N LEU A 333 -35.20 -5.01 19.59
CA LEU A 333 -34.68 -4.12 18.54
C LEU A 333 -34.90 -2.63 18.89
N VAL A 334 -36.09 -2.28 19.38
CA VAL A 334 -36.40 -0.90 19.82
C VAL A 334 -35.52 -0.50 20.99
N SER A 335 -35.34 -1.38 21.99
CA SER A 335 -34.50 -1.09 23.15
C SER A 335 -33.03 -0.87 22.78
N GLN A 336 -32.51 -1.62 21.80
CA GLN A 336 -31.16 -1.45 21.24
C GLN A 336 -31.00 -0.11 20.50
N GLU A 337 -31.98 0.27 19.68
CA GLU A 337 -31.95 1.56 18.97
C GLU A 337 -32.00 2.75 19.93
N GLU A 338 -32.88 2.69 20.93
CA GLU A 338 -32.96 3.72 21.96
C GLU A 338 -31.66 3.85 22.75
N LEU A 339 -31.01 2.73 23.08
CA LEU A 339 -29.72 2.72 23.78
C LEU A 339 -28.63 3.43 22.96
N ALA A 340 -28.55 3.13 21.66
CA ALA A 340 -27.60 3.77 20.75
C ALA A 340 -27.80 5.30 20.66
N ASN A 341 -29.05 5.76 20.64
CA ASN A 341 -29.37 7.19 20.63
C ASN A 341 -28.98 7.88 21.94
N VAL A 342 -29.25 7.24 23.09
CA VAL A 342 -28.85 7.77 24.41
C VAL A 342 -27.33 7.89 24.53
N ASP A 343 -26.58 6.90 24.05
CA ASP A 343 -25.11 6.95 24.05
C ASP A 343 -24.58 8.13 23.24
N LYS A 344 -25.18 8.42 22.09
CA LYS A 344 -24.82 9.57 21.26
C LYS A 344 -25.07 10.90 21.98
N ASP A 345 -26.18 11.02 22.69
CA ASP A 345 -26.53 12.23 23.44
C ASP A 345 -25.63 12.45 24.67
N ILE A 346 -25.19 11.38 25.33
CA ILE A 346 -24.20 11.45 26.42
C ILE A 346 -22.89 12.06 25.91
N VAL A 347 -22.33 11.51 24.82
CA VAL A 347 -21.07 11.99 24.24
C VAL A 347 -21.16 13.47 23.84
N ARG A 348 -22.31 13.89 23.29
CA ARG A 348 -22.55 15.29 22.93
C ARG A 348 -22.51 16.22 24.15
N ASN A 349 -23.18 15.84 25.25
CA ASN A 349 -23.25 16.65 26.46
C ASN A 349 -21.92 16.71 27.22
N GLU A 350 -21.15 15.62 27.25
CA GLU A 350 -19.79 15.63 27.84
C GLU A 350 -18.87 16.63 27.14
N LYS A 351 -18.97 16.74 25.82
CA LYS A 351 -18.22 17.73 25.04
C LYS A 351 -18.62 19.18 25.36
N LEU A 352 -19.92 19.45 25.48
CA LEU A 352 -20.42 20.78 25.84
C LEU A 352 -19.92 21.18 27.23
N LEU A 353 -19.98 20.27 28.21
CA LEU A 353 -19.47 20.50 29.56
C LEU A 353 -17.98 20.85 29.57
N GLN A 354 -17.16 20.12 28.80
CA GLN A 354 -15.73 20.40 28.70
C GLN A 354 -15.44 21.80 28.13
N GLN A 355 -16.20 22.24 27.13
CA GLN A 355 -16.07 23.57 26.54
C GLN A 355 -16.41 24.66 27.56
N SER A 356 -17.53 24.51 28.28
CA SER A 356 -17.94 25.47 29.32
C SER A 356 -16.93 25.55 30.47
N LEU A 357 -16.36 24.42 30.91
CA LEU A 357 -15.30 24.41 31.94
C LEU A 357 -14.01 25.11 31.47
N SER A 358 -13.69 25.02 30.18
CA SER A 358 -12.53 25.72 29.62
C SER A 358 -12.74 27.24 29.61
N ALA A 359 -13.93 27.70 29.16
CA ALA A 359 -14.30 29.12 29.19
C ALA A 359 -14.31 29.68 30.62
N ARG A 360 -14.68 28.88 31.62
CA ARG A 360 -14.64 29.27 33.04
C ARG A 360 -13.22 29.61 33.49
N THR A 361 -12.23 28.84 33.01
CA THR A 361 -10.82 29.05 33.35
C THR A 361 -10.29 30.34 32.71
N GLU A 362 -10.66 30.62 31.46
CA GLU A 362 -10.27 31.86 30.74
C GLU A 362 -10.80 33.13 31.43
N LEU A 363 -12.03 33.11 31.94
CA LEU A 363 -12.59 34.21 32.72
C LEU A 363 -11.82 34.44 34.03
N GLN A 364 -11.37 33.37 34.69
CA GLN A 364 -10.54 33.47 35.90
C GLN A 364 -9.16 34.10 35.61
N GLU A 365 -8.54 33.71 34.49
CA GLU A 365 -7.27 34.32 34.04
C GLU A 365 -7.45 35.82 33.71
N THR A 366 -8.60 36.18 33.13
CA THR A 366 -8.93 37.58 32.83
C THR A 366 -9.08 38.42 34.09
N LEU A 367 -9.73 37.89 35.15
CA LEU A 367 -9.83 38.59 36.45
C LEU A 367 -8.44 38.86 37.05
N ALA A 368 -7.50 37.93 36.94
CA ALA A 368 -6.15 38.07 37.49
C ALA A 368 -5.38 39.28 36.92
N LEU A 369 -5.75 39.77 35.73
CA LEU A 369 -5.14 40.97 35.12
C LEU A 369 -5.41 42.26 35.90
N ALA A 370 -6.41 42.28 36.80
CA ALA A 370 -6.71 43.41 37.65
C ALA A 370 -5.72 43.57 38.83
N ILE A 371 -5.03 42.50 39.23
CA ILE A 371 -4.15 42.47 40.41
C ILE A 371 -3.07 43.56 40.43
N PRO A 372 -2.33 43.83 39.33
CA PRO A 372 -1.28 44.85 39.31
C PRO A 372 -1.78 46.27 39.60
N VAL A 373 -3.08 46.54 39.41
CA VAL A 373 -3.71 47.82 39.77
C VAL A 373 -4.27 47.76 41.19
N LEU A 374 -4.93 46.66 41.57
CA LEU A 374 -5.60 46.55 42.87
C LEU A 374 -4.62 46.52 44.06
N VAL A 375 -3.53 45.75 43.97
CA VAL A 375 -2.60 45.58 45.10
C VAL A 375 -1.92 46.88 45.51
N PRO A 376 -1.31 47.68 44.60
CA PRO A 376 -0.70 48.95 44.97
C PRO A 376 -1.71 49.97 45.55
N GLU A 377 -2.95 49.97 45.05
CA GLU A 377 -3.98 50.86 45.56
C GLU A 377 -4.48 50.41 46.94
N SER A 378 -4.53 49.10 47.23
CA SER A 378 -4.80 48.57 48.57
C SER A 378 -3.75 49.04 49.59
N GLU A 379 -2.46 48.90 49.27
CA GLU A 379 -1.37 49.35 50.14
C GLU A 379 -1.37 50.87 50.33
N ARG A 380 -1.71 51.61 49.26
CA ARG A 380 -1.81 53.07 49.29
C ARG A 380 -2.95 53.53 50.19
N VAL A 381 -4.14 52.96 50.07
CA VAL A 381 -5.29 53.27 50.92
C VAL A 381 -4.96 53.01 52.40
N ASP A 382 -4.30 51.89 52.72
CA ASP A 382 -3.91 51.57 54.09
C ASP A 382 -2.83 52.53 54.64
N SER A 383 -1.83 52.87 53.82
CA SER A 383 -0.76 53.81 54.21
C SER A 383 -1.29 55.23 54.49
N LEU A 384 -2.31 55.67 53.74
CA LEU A 384 -2.92 57.00 53.93
C LEU A 384 -3.61 57.13 55.30
N LYS A 385 -4.12 56.03 55.87
CA LYS A 385 -4.76 56.03 57.20
C LYS A 385 -3.79 56.51 58.28
N SER A 386 -2.59 55.93 58.29
CA SER A 386 -1.52 56.28 59.23
C SER A 386 -1.03 57.73 59.05
N ALA A 387 -1.05 58.23 57.81
CA ALA A 387 -0.67 59.61 57.50
C ALA A 387 -1.72 60.62 58.00
N VAL A 388 -3.01 60.30 57.87
CA VAL A 388 -4.11 61.13 58.40
C VAL A 388 -4.05 61.23 59.92
N GLU A 389 -3.85 60.11 60.61
CA GLU A 389 -3.81 60.08 62.08
C GLU A 389 -2.71 61.00 62.64
N LYS A 390 -1.52 61.01 62.02
CA LYS A 390 -0.43 61.93 62.38
C LYS A 390 -0.74 63.40 62.06
N ALA A 391 -1.37 63.67 60.92
CA ALA A 391 -1.68 65.04 60.50
C ALA A 391 -2.75 65.71 61.39
N LEU A 392 -3.56 64.93 62.11
CA LEU A 392 -4.59 65.40 63.04
C LEU A 392 -4.06 65.76 64.45
N GLU A 393 -2.79 65.46 64.78
CA GLU A 393 -2.17 65.77 66.09
C GLU A 393 -1.56 67.19 66.18
N ALA A 394 -1.46 67.94 65.07
CA ALA A 394 -0.88 69.29 65.03
C ALA A 394 -1.92 70.42 65.27
N PRO A 395 -1.61 71.47 66.07
CA PRO A 395 -2.58 72.52 66.41
C PRO A 395 -2.76 73.52 65.26
N TYR A 396 -3.99 73.64 64.73
CA TYR A 396 -4.39 74.68 63.79
C TYR A 396 -5.71 75.33 64.23
N ILE A 397 -5.77 76.67 64.17
CA ILE A 397 -6.91 77.51 64.59
C ILE A 397 -7.36 78.35 63.38
N GLU A 398 -8.55 78.09 62.82
CA GLU A 398 -9.60 79.09 62.48
C GLU A 398 -10.82 78.47 61.72
N ARG A 399 -12.02 79.04 61.95
CA ARG A 399 -13.34 78.78 61.28
C ARG A 399 -13.45 79.59 59.97
N VAL A 400 -14.30 79.37 58.95
CA VAL A 400 -15.16 78.32 58.32
C VAL A 400 -15.45 78.86 56.90
N GLU A 401 -15.50 78.02 55.86
CA GLU A 401 -16.60 77.95 54.86
C GLU A 401 -16.46 76.73 53.93
N GLU A 402 -17.58 76.04 53.73
CA GLU A 402 -17.77 74.72 53.11
C GLU A 402 -17.39 74.64 51.62
N LYS A 403 -16.73 73.54 51.25
CA LYS A 403 -16.95 72.92 49.93
C LYS A 403 -16.92 71.40 50.08
N LYS A 404 -18.05 70.76 49.78
CA LYS A 404 -18.26 69.30 49.79
C LYS A 404 -17.21 68.60 48.93
N SER A 405 -16.58 67.54 49.46
CA SER A 405 -15.95 66.52 48.61
C SER A 405 -17.05 65.58 48.12
N GLU A 406 -17.29 65.59 46.81
CA GLU A 406 -18.18 64.63 46.15
C GLU A 406 -17.60 63.21 46.19
N ASP A 407 -18.43 62.29 46.70
CA ASP A 407 -18.63 60.89 46.30
C ASP A 407 -17.58 59.78 46.60
N LEU A 408 -17.11 59.69 47.86
CA LEU A 408 -16.40 58.49 48.38
C LEU A 408 -17.37 57.35 48.78
N LEU A 409 -18.54 57.71 49.32
CA LEU A 409 -19.55 56.76 49.78
C LEU A 409 -20.16 55.95 48.62
N GLY A 410 -20.46 56.59 47.48
CA GLY A 410 -20.97 55.90 46.30
C GLY A 410 -19.97 54.90 45.71
N PHE A 411 -18.68 55.25 45.72
CA PHE A 411 -17.62 54.35 45.30
C PHE A 411 -17.45 53.14 46.23
N TYR A 412 -17.49 53.35 47.55
CA TYR A 412 -17.47 52.28 48.55
C TYR A 412 -18.61 51.27 48.35
N GLU A 413 -19.85 51.74 48.16
CA GLU A 413 -21.00 50.86 47.94
C GLU A 413 -20.90 50.09 46.60
N ARG A 414 -20.32 50.69 45.57
CA ARG A 414 -20.05 49.99 44.30
C ARG A 414 -19.06 48.84 44.47
N LEU A 415 -17.94 49.06 45.18
CA LEU A 415 -16.99 47.99 45.48
C LEU A 415 -17.63 46.86 46.31
N ARG A 416 -18.47 47.21 47.27
CA ARG A 416 -19.22 46.23 48.08
C ARG A 416 -20.15 45.37 47.23
N LYS A 417 -20.81 45.97 46.23
CA LYS A 417 -21.63 45.23 45.27
C LYS A 417 -20.78 44.24 44.45
N VAL A 418 -19.61 44.66 43.96
CA VAL A 418 -18.68 43.77 43.23
C VAL A 418 -18.24 42.59 44.09
N ILE A 419 -17.91 42.82 45.36
CA ILE A 419 -17.59 41.75 46.33
C ILE A 419 -18.77 40.78 46.49
N SER A 420 -20.00 41.28 46.57
CA SER A 420 -21.20 40.44 46.63
C SER A 420 -21.41 39.61 45.36
N ASP A 421 -21.05 40.13 44.18
CA ASP A 421 -21.16 39.40 42.92
C ASP A 421 -20.12 38.25 42.86
N PHE A 422 -18.90 38.46 43.36
CA PHE A 422 -17.90 37.40 43.57
C PHE A 422 -18.41 36.29 44.51
N GLU A 423 -19.05 36.66 45.62
CA GLU A 423 -19.60 35.70 46.58
C GLU A 423 -20.73 34.85 45.99
N ARG A 424 -21.58 35.45 45.14
CA ARG A 424 -22.69 34.75 44.48
C ARG A 424 -22.20 33.63 43.56
N ILE A 425 -21.10 33.85 42.85
CA ILE A 425 -20.49 32.85 41.96
C ILE A 425 -19.46 31.96 42.67
N GLY A 426 -19.22 32.20 43.97
CA GLY A 426 -18.29 31.40 44.77
C GLY A 426 -16.81 31.59 44.42
N TYR A 427 -16.45 32.68 43.76
CA TYR A 427 -15.06 32.97 43.37
C TYR A 427 -14.36 33.72 44.51
N LYS A 428 -13.37 33.08 45.13
CA LYS A 428 -12.60 33.63 46.26
C LYS A 428 -11.11 33.63 45.94
N ASP A 429 -10.77 34.31 44.85
CA ASP A 429 -9.40 34.45 44.37
C ASP A 429 -8.69 35.67 44.99
N ASP A 430 -7.46 35.92 44.56
CA ASP A 430 -6.64 37.03 45.04
C ASP A 430 -7.26 38.40 44.71
N VAL A 431 -8.06 38.49 43.65
CA VAL A 431 -8.79 39.70 43.26
C VAL A 431 -9.88 40.00 44.28
N TYR A 432 -10.71 38.99 44.62
CA TYR A 432 -11.69 39.08 45.71
C TYR A 432 -11.03 39.51 47.02
N ALA A 433 -9.95 38.85 47.43
CA ALA A 433 -9.25 39.15 48.68
C ALA A 433 -8.70 40.59 48.71
N THR A 434 -8.14 41.06 47.59
CA THR A 434 -7.59 42.42 47.47
C THR A 434 -8.70 43.48 47.48
N LEU A 435 -9.82 43.24 46.79
CA LEU A 435 -10.99 44.12 46.84
C LEU A 435 -11.57 44.22 48.25
N VAL A 436 -11.66 43.11 48.99
CA VAL A 436 -12.08 43.10 50.40
C VAL A 436 -11.16 43.98 51.26
N ASN A 437 -9.84 43.90 51.05
CA ASN A 437 -8.87 44.73 51.78
C ASN A 437 -9.03 46.22 51.45
N ILE A 438 -9.18 46.57 50.18
CA ILE A 438 -9.43 47.95 49.73
C ILE A 438 -10.73 48.49 50.34
N THR A 439 -11.83 47.74 50.25
CA THR A 439 -13.13 48.14 50.80
C THR A 439 -13.07 48.31 52.32
N THR A 440 -12.34 47.44 53.02
CA THR A 440 -12.11 47.56 54.47
C THR A 440 -11.32 48.83 54.81
N GLY A 441 -10.25 49.15 54.05
CA GLY A 441 -9.48 50.37 54.21
C GLY A 441 -10.30 51.63 53.95
N LEU A 442 -11.10 51.63 52.88
CA LEU A 442 -11.98 52.75 52.52
C LEU A 442 -13.10 52.99 53.54
N SER A 443 -13.62 51.95 54.18
CA SER A 443 -14.62 52.07 55.25
C SER A 443 -14.16 53.04 56.35
N TRP A 444 -12.88 52.97 56.74
CA TRP A 444 -12.31 53.87 57.74
C TRP A 444 -12.35 55.34 57.30
N PHE A 445 -12.09 55.62 56.01
CA PHE A 445 -12.17 56.98 55.46
C PHE A 445 -13.61 57.47 55.34
N VAL A 446 -14.56 56.58 55.01
CA VAL A 446 -16.00 56.88 54.98
C VAL A 446 -16.49 57.25 56.39
N ASP A 447 -16.08 56.50 57.42
CA ASP A 447 -16.45 56.76 58.82
C ASP A 447 -15.87 58.09 59.35
N LYS A 448 -14.69 58.49 58.86
CA LYS A 448 -14.00 59.73 59.24
C LYS A 448 -14.26 60.90 58.30
N ALA A 449 -15.10 60.72 57.28
CA ALA A 449 -15.31 61.70 56.21
C ALA A 449 -15.71 63.09 56.75
N GLY A 450 -16.56 63.17 57.78
CA GLY A 450 -16.97 64.45 58.39
C GLY A 450 -15.82 65.20 59.07
N ILE A 451 -14.91 64.47 59.73
CA ILE A 451 -13.73 65.05 60.42
C ILE A 451 -12.68 65.48 59.39
N LEU A 452 -12.48 64.67 58.34
CA LEU A 452 -11.58 64.98 57.23
C LEU A 452 -12.06 66.21 56.46
N ALA A 453 -13.37 66.29 56.18
CA ALA A 453 -14.00 67.43 55.52
C ALA A 453 -13.83 68.75 56.32
N ALA A 454 -13.87 68.68 57.65
CA ALA A 454 -13.63 69.83 58.51
C ALA A 454 -12.17 70.33 58.49
N ASN A 455 -11.21 69.48 58.09
CA ASN A 455 -9.77 69.76 58.12
C ASN A 455 -9.09 69.84 56.74
N VAL A 456 -9.85 69.88 55.63
CA VAL A 456 -9.33 69.86 54.24
C VAL A 456 -8.35 71.00 53.92
N ARG A 457 -8.39 72.14 54.63
CA ARG A 457 -7.43 73.24 54.42
C ARG A 457 -6.07 73.03 55.10
N ASN A 458 -5.91 72.00 55.93
CA ASN A 458 -4.59 71.55 56.37
C ASN A 458 -3.83 71.03 55.12
N PRO A 459 -2.66 71.61 54.77
CA PRO A 459 -1.93 71.23 53.56
C PRO A 459 -1.58 69.74 53.46
N GLU A 460 -1.38 69.06 54.60
CA GLU A 460 -1.10 67.61 54.62
C GLU A 460 -2.37 66.79 54.39
N ILE A 461 -3.48 67.13 55.05
CA ILE A 461 -4.77 66.44 54.86
C ILE A 461 -5.30 66.65 53.44
N LYS A 462 -5.13 67.85 52.87
CA LYS A 462 -5.48 68.12 51.47
C LYS A 462 -4.74 67.21 50.50
N LYS A 463 -3.42 67.08 50.66
CA LYS A 463 -2.59 66.20 49.83
C LYS A 463 -2.98 64.74 49.99
N ILE A 464 -3.28 64.29 51.22
CA ILE A 464 -3.75 62.92 51.47
C ILE A 464 -5.09 62.66 50.76
N LEU A 465 -6.04 63.60 50.82
CA LEU A 465 -7.33 63.47 50.13
C LEU A 465 -7.18 63.52 48.60
N GLU A 466 -6.24 64.30 48.06
CA GLU A 466 -5.89 64.28 46.63
C GLU A 466 -5.32 62.91 46.21
N VAL A 467 -4.48 62.28 47.04
CA VAL A 467 -3.94 60.93 46.79
C VAL A 467 -5.03 59.86 46.94
N LEU A 468 -5.95 59.98 47.90
CA LEU A 468 -7.11 59.10 48.04
C LEU A 468 -8.02 59.18 46.82
N ASN A 469 -8.29 60.39 46.32
CA ASN A 469 -9.07 60.60 45.11
C ASN A 469 -8.37 60.03 43.86
N ALA A 470 -7.05 60.19 43.75
CA ALA A 470 -6.27 59.56 42.68
C ALA A 470 -6.37 58.02 42.74
N SER A 471 -6.39 57.44 43.93
CA SER A 471 -6.56 56.00 44.15
C SER A 471 -7.96 55.55 43.74
N GLN A 472 -9.00 56.31 44.10
CA GLN A 472 -10.38 56.10 43.66
C GLN A 472 -10.50 56.14 42.12
N VAL A 473 -9.89 57.13 41.46
CA VAL A 473 -9.90 57.23 39.99
C VAL A 473 -9.19 56.05 39.34
N ASN A 474 -8.07 55.58 39.89
CA ASN A 474 -7.36 54.41 39.37
C ASN A 474 -8.19 53.13 39.51
N LEU A 475 -8.82 52.93 40.66
CA LEU A 475 -9.70 51.79 40.88
C LEU A 475 -10.94 51.84 39.97
N MET A 476 -11.55 53.02 39.80
CA MET A 476 -12.70 53.20 38.89
C MET A 476 -12.41 52.87 37.42
N ARG A 477 -11.15 52.77 37.01
CA ARG A 477 -10.77 52.32 35.66
C ARG A 477 -10.89 50.82 35.48
N VAL A 478 -10.74 50.03 36.55
CA VAL A 478 -10.67 48.55 36.47
C VAL A 478 -11.95 47.88 36.95
N ILE A 479 -12.71 48.53 37.84
CA ILE A 479 -13.98 47.99 38.37
C ILE A 479 -15.02 47.64 37.29
N PRO A 480 -15.25 48.44 36.23
CA PRO A 480 -16.21 48.07 35.18
C PRO A 480 -15.84 46.77 34.45
N ASP A 481 -14.55 46.53 34.23
CA ASP A 481 -14.07 45.31 33.56
C ASP A 481 -14.31 44.09 34.46
N ILE A 482 -14.07 44.22 35.76
CA ILE A 482 -14.39 43.17 36.75
C ILE A 482 -15.90 42.90 36.79
N GLU A 483 -16.75 43.94 36.79
CA GLU A 483 -18.21 43.80 36.77
C GLU A 483 -18.69 43.03 35.53
N ASN A 484 -18.12 43.32 34.35
CA ASN A 484 -18.45 42.62 33.11
C ASN A 484 -18.07 41.14 33.16
N VAL A 485 -16.85 40.83 33.62
CA VAL A 485 -16.37 39.45 33.71
C VAL A 485 -17.18 38.63 34.73
N LEU A 486 -17.60 39.21 35.85
CA LEU A 486 -18.47 38.54 36.82
C LEU A 486 -19.87 38.25 36.28
N SER A 487 -20.40 39.12 35.42
CA SER A 487 -21.68 38.91 34.73
C SER A 487 -21.60 37.73 33.76
N GLU A 488 -20.54 37.66 32.96
CA GLU A 488 -20.27 36.55 32.04
C GLU A 488 -20.07 35.23 32.79
N ALA A 489 -19.32 35.25 33.89
CA ALA A 489 -19.10 34.08 34.74
C ALA A 489 -20.41 33.54 35.36
N THR A 490 -21.34 34.43 35.73
CA THR A 490 -22.65 34.02 36.29
C THR A 490 -23.46 33.20 35.28
N ASN A 491 -23.55 33.67 34.03
CA ASN A 491 -24.30 32.97 32.96
C ASN A 491 -23.65 31.62 32.62
N LEU A 492 -22.32 31.56 32.63
CA LEU A 492 -21.59 30.33 32.34
C LEU A 492 -21.81 29.23 33.39
N GLU A 493 -21.84 29.57 34.68
CA GLU A 493 -22.11 28.61 35.75
C GLU A 493 -23.53 28.03 35.68
N GLU A 494 -24.52 28.82 35.26
CA GLU A 494 -25.89 28.34 35.03
C GLU A 494 -25.94 27.29 33.90
N GLN A 495 -25.21 27.54 32.80
CA GLN A 495 -25.12 26.58 31.69
C GLN A 495 -24.43 25.28 32.09
N ILE A 496 -23.34 25.36 32.87
CA ILE A 496 -22.63 24.17 33.37
C ILE A 496 -23.57 23.29 34.20
N ALA A 497 -24.38 23.89 35.09
CA ALA A 497 -25.32 23.16 35.93
C ALA A 497 -26.42 22.45 35.12
N ILE A 498 -26.94 23.08 34.07
CA ILE A 498 -27.94 22.47 33.18
C ILE A 498 -27.37 21.23 32.48
N VAL A 499 -26.20 21.37 31.84
CA VAL A 499 -25.58 20.28 31.08
C VAL A 499 -25.21 19.10 31.98
N GLN A 500 -24.79 19.35 33.23
CA GLN A 500 -24.51 18.30 34.21
C GLN A 500 -25.77 17.51 34.60
N ASN A 501 -26.89 18.20 34.85
CA ASN A 501 -28.15 17.55 35.19
C ASN A 501 -28.69 16.68 34.03
N ASP A 502 -28.59 17.18 32.80
CA ASP A 502 -28.99 16.43 31.60
C ASP A 502 -28.14 15.17 31.42
N LEU A 503 -26.82 15.28 31.64
CA LEU A 503 -25.89 14.16 31.55
C LEU A 503 -26.22 13.06 32.58
N ASP A 504 -26.54 13.43 33.81
CA ASP A 504 -26.93 12.48 34.87
C ASP A 504 -28.28 11.79 34.57
N SER A 505 -29.21 12.51 33.94
CA SER A 505 -30.48 11.93 33.46
C SER A 505 -30.24 10.89 32.37
N LEU A 506 -29.42 11.22 31.36
CA LEU A 506 -29.09 10.33 30.25
C LEU A 506 -28.34 9.08 30.72
N LYS A 507 -27.38 9.23 31.65
CA LYS A 507 -26.62 8.09 32.22
C LYS A 507 -27.54 7.12 32.98
N ARG A 508 -28.55 7.62 33.69
CA ARG A 508 -29.56 6.76 34.33
C ARG A 508 -30.44 6.04 33.30
N LYS A 509 -30.87 6.73 32.25
CA LYS A 509 -31.66 6.12 31.16
C LYS A 509 -30.88 5.00 30.46
N LYS A 510 -29.58 5.21 30.22
CA LYS A 510 -28.69 4.19 29.65
C LYS A 510 -28.69 2.89 30.45
N ILE A 511 -28.49 2.97 31.77
CA ILE A 511 -28.42 1.78 32.64
C ILE A 511 -29.72 0.95 32.56
N LEU A 512 -30.88 1.63 32.56
CA LEU A 512 -32.18 0.96 32.44
C LEU A 512 -32.37 0.25 31.10
N LEU A 513 -31.93 0.89 30.01
CA LEU A 513 -31.99 0.30 28.67
C LEU A 513 -31.04 -0.91 28.52
N GLU A 514 -29.82 -0.82 29.06
CA GLU A 514 -28.86 -1.94 29.06
C GLU A 514 -29.42 -3.17 29.80
N GLN A 515 -30.10 -2.97 30.93
CA GLN A 515 -30.78 -4.04 31.66
C GLN A 515 -31.89 -4.67 30.80
N ARG A 516 -32.73 -3.84 30.17
CA ARG A 516 -33.84 -4.33 29.34
C ARG A 516 -33.37 -5.15 28.14
N VAL A 517 -32.30 -4.69 27.47
CA VAL A 517 -31.67 -5.41 26.37
C VAL A 517 -31.18 -6.80 26.84
N SER A 518 -30.51 -6.86 28.00
CA SER A 518 -30.01 -8.12 28.54
C SER A 518 -31.12 -9.11 28.91
N GLU A 519 -32.26 -8.63 29.42
CA GLU A 519 -33.42 -9.48 29.74
C GLU A 519 -34.03 -10.14 28.49
N LEU A 520 -34.07 -9.41 27.36
CA LEU A 520 -34.73 -9.86 26.13
C LEU A 520 -33.81 -10.68 25.22
N GLU A 521 -32.49 -10.61 25.41
CA GLU A 521 -31.48 -11.21 24.53
C GLU A 521 -31.65 -12.73 24.35
N SER A 522 -31.94 -13.47 25.42
CA SER A 522 -32.11 -14.93 25.33
C SER A 522 -33.33 -15.33 24.51
N SER A 523 -34.45 -14.62 24.67
CA SER A 523 -35.70 -14.87 23.93
C SER A 523 -35.52 -14.53 22.44
N TYR A 524 -34.90 -13.38 22.16
CA TYR A 524 -34.52 -12.97 20.81
C TYR A 524 -33.65 -14.02 20.10
N ASN A 525 -32.60 -14.52 20.77
CA ASN A 525 -31.69 -15.49 20.18
C ASN A 525 -32.37 -16.82 19.85
N GLU A 526 -33.29 -17.30 20.71
CA GLU A 526 -34.06 -18.52 20.42
C GLU A 526 -34.96 -18.35 19.18
N LEU A 527 -35.64 -17.21 19.05
CA LEU A 527 -36.49 -16.89 17.90
C LEU A 527 -35.66 -16.75 16.61
N LEU A 528 -34.49 -16.11 16.70
CA LEU A 528 -33.56 -15.97 15.58
C LEU A 528 -33.01 -17.32 15.13
N GLU A 529 -32.73 -18.24 16.05
CA GLU A 529 -32.25 -19.58 15.73
C GLU A 529 -33.32 -20.40 14.97
N LYS A 530 -34.59 -20.36 15.42
CA LYS A 530 -35.72 -21.01 14.73
C LYS A 530 -35.88 -20.52 13.29
N TYR A 531 -35.76 -19.21 13.12
CA TYR A 531 -35.79 -18.56 11.81
C TYR A 531 -34.62 -19.01 10.91
N ASN A 532 -33.39 -19.01 11.44
CA ASN A 532 -32.20 -19.39 10.67
C ASN A 532 -32.25 -20.85 10.19
N ARG A 533 -32.77 -21.78 11.00
CA ARG A 533 -32.93 -23.19 10.61
C ARG A 533 -33.88 -23.37 9.43
N ASN A 534 -34.97 -22.60 9.39
CA ASN A 534 -35.90 -22.59 8.26
C ASN A 534 -35.23 -22.05 6.97
N ALA A 535 -34.45 -20.99 7.09
CA ALA A 535 -33.67 -20.45 5.97
C ALA A 535 -32.64 -21.45 5.45
N GLU A 536 -31.99 -22.21 6.33
CA GLU A 536 -31.05 -23.27 5.96
C GLU A 536 -31.73 -24.40 5.18
N TYR A 537 -32.87 -24.88 5.67
CA TYR A 537 -33.65 -25.93 5.01
C TYR A 537 -34.07 -25.52 3.59
N LEU A 538 -34.60 -24.30 3.44
CA LEU A 538 -35.01 -23.74 2.16
C LEU A 538 -33.86 -23.65 1.15
N LYS A 539 -32.69 -23.17 1.60
CA LYS A 539 -31.48 -23.12 0.76
C LYS A 539 -31.07 -24.51 0.26
N LEU A 540 -31.08 -25.52 1.14
CA LEU A 540 -30.74 -26.89 0.76
C LEU A 540 -31.78 -27.54 -0.17
N GLN A 541 -33.07 -27.23 0.00
CA GLN A 541 -34.12 -27.70 -0.93
C GLN A 541 -33.95 -27.12 -2.34
N TYR A 542 -33.58 -25.85 -2.46
CA TYR A 542 -33.26 -25.27 -3.76
C TYR A 542 -32.07 -25.99 -4.40
N VAL A 543 -30.97 -26.15 -3.67
CA VAL A 543 -29.76 -26.85 -4.17
C VAL A 543 -30.07 -28.28 -4.58
N ARG A 544 -30.92 -28.98 -3.83
CA ARG A 544 -31.43 -30.31 -4.20
C ARG A 544 -32.13 -30.30 -5.55
N SER A 545 -33.00 -29.32 -5.80
CA SER A 545 -33.71 -29.20 -7.08
C SER A 545 -32.76 -29.00 -8.27
N VAL A 546 -31.65 -28.29 -8.05
CA VAL A 546 -30.59 -28.11 -9.05
C VAL A 546 -29.79 -29.40 -9.24
N ALA A 547 -29.40 -30.07 -8.16
CA ALA A 547 -28.61 -31.31 -8.19
C ALA A 547 -29.32 -32.49 -8.86
N LEU A 548 -30.65 -32.49 -8.91
CA LEU A 548 -31.43 -33.52 -9.62
C LEU A 548 -31.24 -33.50 -11.14
N LYS A 549 -30.87 -32.36 -11.72
CA LYS A 549 -30.62 -32.22 -13.18
C LYS A 549 -29.22 -32.74 -13.52
N GLU A 550 -29.10 -33.58 -14.56
CA GLU A 550 -27.81 -34.14 -14.99
C GLU A 550 -26.92 -33.09 -15.67
N ILE A 551 -25.60 -33.23 -15.52
CA ILE A 551 -24.61 -32.37 -16.18
C ILE A 551 -24.26 -33.00 -17.54
N ASP A 552 -24.92 -32.56 -18.62
CA ASP A 552 -24.72 -33.09 -19.97
C ASP A 552 -23.70 -32.28 -20.81
N GLY A 553 -23.31 -31.11 -20.33
CA GLY A 553 -22.41 -30.19 -21.01
C GLY A 553 -21.68 -29.22 -20.08
N VAL A 554 -20.71 -28.49 -20.64
CA VAL A 554 -19.91 -27.51 -19.86
C VAL A 554 -20.80 -26.40 -19.28
N ASP A 555 -21.83 -25.97 -20.02
CA ASP A 555 -22.74 -24.93 -19.54
C ASP A 555 -23.63 -25.44 -18.40
N SER A 556 -24.15 -26.67 -18.50
CA SER A 556 -24.87 -27.31 -17.39
C SER A 556 -23.98 -27.47 -16.14
N ALA A 557 -22.68 -27.75 -16.31
CA ALA A 557 -21.71 -27.84 -15.22
C ALA A 557 -21.49 -26.48 -14.55
N ARG A 558 -21.34 -25.41 -15.35
CA ARG A 558 -21.22 -24.03 -14.85
C ARG A 558 -22.45 -23.61 -14.09
N THR A 559 -23.65 -23.89 -14.61
CA THR A 559 -24.93 -23.60 -13.94
C THR A 559 -25.04 -24.33 -12.61
N TYR A 560 -24.74 -25.64 -12.58
CA TYR A 560 -24.74 -26.42 -11.34
C TYR A 560 -23.80 -25.80 -10.29
N ILE A 561 -22.56 -25.49 -10.68
CA ILE A 561 -21.56 -24.93 -9.76
C ILE A 561 -21.95 -23.53 -9.27
N ALA A 562 -22.50 -22.69 -10.14
CA ALA A 562 -22.96 -21.35 -9.79
C ALA A 562 -24.15 -21.36 -8.81
N GLU A 563 -25.11 -22.26 -9.00
CA GLU A 563 -26.33 -22.33 -8.20
C GLU A 563 -26.16 -23.18 -6.91
N ALA A 564 -25.40 -24.27 -6.97
CA ALA A 564 -25.23 -25.22 -5.88
C ALA A 564 -23.90 -25.07 -5.14
N GLY A 565 -22.81 -24.77 -5.85
CA GLY A 565 -21.46 -25.04 -5.36
C GLY A 565 -21.05 -24.26 -4.11
N LYS A 566 -21.46 -22.98 -4.02
CA LYS A 566 -21.22 -22.15 -2.83
C LYS A 566 -21.96 -22.70 -1.61
N THR A 567 -23.25 -22.99 -1.77
CA THR A 567 -24.11 -23.53 -0.71
C THR A 567 -23.59 -24.89 -0.23
N VAL A 568 -23.28 -25.82 -1.13
CA VAL A 568 -22.69 -27.12 -0.78
C VAL A 568 -21.38 -26.95 0.00
N SER A 569 -20.51 -26.03 -0.44
CA SER A 569 -19.24 -25.78 0.24
C SER A 569 -19.42 -25.22 1.65
N GLU A 570 -20.36 -24.28 1.83
CA GLU A 570 -20.70 -23.66 3.12
C GLU A 570 -21.29 -24.67 4.11
N PHE A 571 -22.26 -25.49 3.68
CA PHE A 571 -22.96 -26.44 4.56
C PHE A 571 -22.11 -27.65 4.95
N PHE A 572 -21.22 -28.12 4.08
CA PHE A 572 -20.45 -29.35 4.30
C PHE A 572 -18.96 -29.11 4.54
N GLY A 573 -18.51 -27.86 4.63
CA GLY A 573 -17.14 -27.50 4.98
C GLY A 573 -16.10 -27.83 3.89
N PHE A 574 -16.52 -27.88 2.63
CA PHE A 574 -15.61 -28.13 1.51
C PHE A 574 -14.95 -26.85 1.01
N LYS A 575 -13.72 -26.96 0.51
CA LYS A 575 -13.06 -25.86 -0.19
C LYS A 575 -13.55 -25.81 -1.63
N TYR A 576 -14.39 -24.82 -1.94
CA TYR A 576 -14.97 -24.58 -3.27
C TYR A 576 -13.97 -24.73 -4.42
N ASN A 577 -12.83 -24.01 -4.34
CA ASN A 577 -11.80 -24.00 -5.40
C ASN A 577 -11.14 -25.36 -5.65
N ILE A 578 -11.11 -26.23 -4.65
CA ILE A 578 -10.51 -27.57 -4.76
C ILE A 578 -11.56 -28.55 -5.27
N ARG A 579 -12.80 -28.44 -4.79
CA ARG A 579 -13.90 -29.35 -5.12
C ARG A 579 -14.24 -29.31 -6.61
N TYR A 580 -14.28 -28.11 -7.19
CA TYR A 580 -14.62 -27.90 -8.61
C TYR A 580 -13.38 -27.65 -9.49
N ARG A 581 -12.22 -28.19 -9.08
CA ARG A 581 -10.94 -27.92 -9.75
C ARG A 581 -10.93 -28.36 -11.21
N ASP A 582 -11.59 -29.47 -11.54
CA ASP A 582 -11.61 -30.01 -12.91
C ASP A 582 -12.23 -29.03 -13.94
N LEU A 583 -13.28 -28.27 -13.56
CA LEU A 583 -13.87 -27.25 -14.43
C LEU A 583 -12.99 -25.99 -14.50
N THR A 584 -12.56 -25.48 -13.34
CA THR A 584 -11.71 -24.27 -13.31
C THR A 584 -10.40 -24.46 -14.07
N TRP A 585 -9.81 -25.66 -14.01
CA TRP A 585 -8.62 -26.02 -14.77
C TRP A 585 -8.90 -26.01 -16.28
N TYR A 586 -10.05 -26.54 -16.72
CA TYR A 586 -10.44 -26.51 -18.13
C TYR A 586 -10.65 -25.08 -18.65
N ASP A 587 -11.33 -24.23 -17.87
CA ASP A 587 -11.51 -22.81 -18.21
C ASP A 587 -10.15 -22.06 -18.25
N ASP A 588 -9.25 -22.33 -17.29
CA ASP A 588 -7.89 -21.78 -17.26
C ASP A 588 -7.08 -22.20 -18.51
N PHE A 589 -7.27 -23.42 -19.00
CA PHE A 589 -6.61 -23.93 -20.21
C PHE A 589 -7.09 -23.19 -21.47
N GLU A 590 -8.42 -23.06 -21.65
CA GLU A 590 -8.98 -22.34 -22.79
C GLU A 590 -8.60 -20.86 -22.81
N GLU A 591 -8.59 -20.21 -21.65
CA GLU A 591 -8.15 -18.81 -21.55
C GLU A 591 -6.65 -18.67 -21.91
N ALA A 592 -5.81 -19.59 -21.46
CA ALA A 592 -4.39 -19.60 -21.80
C ALA A 592 -4.18 -19.78 -23.31
N ARG A 593 -4.94 -20.68 -23.95
CA ARG A 593 -4.91 -20.94 -25.39
C ARG A 593 -5.26 -19.68 -26.19
N GLN A 594 -6.37 -19.03 -25.87
CA GLN A 594 -6.81 -17.82 -26.56
C GLN A 594 -5.75 -16.72 -26.49
N ASN A 595 -5.19 -16.47 -25.29
CA ASN A 595 -4.13 -15.48 -25.12
C ASN A 595 -2.88 -15.80 -25.95
N ILE A 596 -2.55 -17.08 -26.13
CA ILE A 596 -1.36 -17.48 -26.90
C ILE A 596 -1.58 -17.34 -28.39
N VAL A 597 -2.75 -17.70 -28.91
CA VAL A 597 -3.08 -17.53 -30.33
C VAL A 597 -3.01 -16.05 -30.70
N GLU A 598 -3.73 -15.20 -29.95
CA GLU A 598 -3.74 -13.74 -30.17
C GLU A 598 -2.33 -13.14 -30.00
N GLY A 599 -1.60 -13.53 -28.96
CA GLY A 599 -0.24 -13.05 -28.74
C GLY A 599 0.74 -13.46 -29.85
N THR A 600 0.57 -14.66 -30.41
CA THR A 600 1.43 -15.17 -31.48
C THR A 600 1.20 -14.44 -32.79
N GLN A 601 -0.06 -14.17 -33.15
CA GLN A 601 -0.39 -13.38 -34.35
C GLN A 601 0.27 -12.00 -34.31
N ILE A 602 0.15 -11.30 -33.17
CA ILE A 602 0.75 -9.97 -32.97
C ILE A 602 2.28 -10.02 -33.01
N LEU A 603 2.88 -11.08 -32.46
CA LEU A 603 4.32 -11.25 -32.48
C LEU A 603 4.84 -11.52 -33.91
N ASP A 604 4.14 -12.33 -34.70
CA ASP A 604 4.51 -12.59 -36.09
C ASP A 604 4.44 -11.29 -36.92
N GLU A 605 3.42 -10.45 -36.73
CA GLU A 605 3.35 -9.09 -37.32
C GLU A 605 4.55 -8.22 -36.89
N ALA A 606 4.92 -8.26 -35.61
CA ALA A 606 6.07 -7.50 -35.10
C ALA A 606 7.39 -7.94 -35.73
N ILE A 607 7.57 -9.26 -35.94
CA ILE A 607 8.74 -9.83 -36.59
C ILE A 607 8.83 -9.34 -38.03
N ASP A 608 7.72 -9.35 -38.76
CA ASP A 608 7.67 -8.95 -40.17
C ASP A 608 8.01 -7.47 -40.35
N ASP A 609 7.37 -6.60 -39.56
CA ASP A 609 7.60 -5.16 -39.59
C ASP A 609 9.06 -4.80 -39.25
N LEU A 610 9.58 -5.37 -38.16
CA LEU A 610 10.94 -5.07 -37.70
C LEU A 610 12.01 -5.65 -38.64
N SER A 611 11.77 -6.80 -39.26
CA SER A 611 12.68 -7.38 -40.26
C SER A 611 12.71 -6.54 -41.54
N SER A 612 11.56 -5.99 -41.97
CA SER A 612 11.48 -5.05 -43.09
C SER A 612 12.27 -3.76 -42.83
N LEU A 613 12.11 -3.20 -41.62
CA LEU A 613 12.87 -2.01 -41.20
C LEU A 613 14.38 -2.27 -41.08
N GLU A 614 14.79 -3.44 -40.58
CA GLU A 614 16.19 -3.85 -40.54
C GLU A 614 16.80 -3.93 -41.94
N ALA A 615 16.09 -4.53 -42.90
CA ALA A 615 16.54 -4.62 -44.29
C ALA A 615 16.69 -3.24 -44.94
N SER A 616 15.80 -2.29 -44.62
CA SER A 616 15.93 -0.89 -45.04
C SER A 616 17.14 -0.19 -44.41
N LEU A 617 17.32 -0.37 -43.10
CA LEU A 617 18.43 0.22 -42.34
C LEU A 617 19.78 -0.28 -42.88
N LYS A 618 19.92 -1.58 -43.13
CA LYS A 618 21.17 -2.21 -43.62
C LYS A 618 21.67 -1.60 -44.94
N LYS A 619 20.78 -1.08 -45.78
CA LYS A 619 21.12 -0.40 -47.04
C LYS A 619 21.74 0.99 -46.83
N LYS A 620 21.42 1.66 -45.72
CA LYS A 620 21.80 3.07 -45.47
C LYS A 620 22.85 3.24 -44.37
N VAL A 621 22.95 2.27 -43.45
CA VAL A 621 23.67 2.42 -42.19
C VAL A 621 25.17 2.69 -42.36
N TYR A 622 25.81 2.06 -43.36
CA TYR A 622 27.24 2.24 -43.59
C TYR A 622 27.60 3.61 -44.16
N ASP A 623 26.78 4.12 -45.08
CA ASP A 623 26.93 5.47 -45.63
C ASP A 623 26.70 6.52 -44.54
N TYR A 624 25.69 6.30 -43.69
CA TYR A 624 25.42 7.18 -42.57
C TYR A 624 26.59 7.20 -41.56
N ILE A 625 27.16 6.04 -41.20
CA ILE A 625 28.34 5.97 -40.33
C ILE A 625 29.46 6.83 -40.92
N HIS A 626 29.74 6.68 -42.21
CA HIS A 626 30.76 7.46 -42.91
C HIS A 626 30.48 8.97 -42.84
N LEU A 627 29.25 9.41 -43.15
CA LEU A 627 28.85 10.82 -43.05
C LEU A 627 29.01 11.39 -41.63
N ARG A 628 28.74 10.58 -40.59
CA ARG A 628 28.98 10.97 -39.19
C ARG A 628 30.46 11.12 -38.85
N PHE A 629 31.35 10.34 -39.47
CA PHE A 629 32.80 10.52 -39.32
C PHE A 629 33.30 11.82 -39.95
N LEU A 630 32.64 12.27 -41.02
CA LEU A 630 32.90 13.57 -41.65
C LEU A 630 32.35 14.77 -40.87
N GLY A 631 31.65 14.53 -39.74
CA GLY A 631 31.12 15.59 -38.87
C GLY A 631 29.69 16.03 -39.20
N THR A 632 29.01 15.38 -40.14
CA THR A 632 27.65 15.76 -40.54
C THR A 632 26.61 15.29 -39.51
N PRO A 633 25.77 16.19 -38.94
CA PRO A 633 24.69 15.80 -38.06
C PRO A 633 23.48 15.33 -38.86
N ILE A 634 23.34 14.02 -39.02
CA ILE A 634 22.17 13.39 -39.64
C ILE A 634 21.44 12.58 -38.56
N THR A 635 20.19 12.19 -38.76
CA THR A 635 19.47 11.18 -37.97
C THR A 635 18.77 10.22 -38.92
N LEU A 636 18.61 8.95 -38.53
CA LEU A 636 17.85 7.97 -39.30
C LEU A 636 16.50 7.75 -38.61
N ASP A 637 15.42 8.06 -39.32
CA ASP A 637 14.05 7.89 -38.83
C ASP A 637 13.72 6.42 -38.59
N GLU A 638 14.38 5.49 -39.28
CA GLU A 638 14.20 4.04 -39.10
C GLU A 638 14.41 3.60 -37.64
N PHE A 639 15.36 4.19 -36.91
CA PHE A 639 15.56 3.83 -35.50
C PHE A 639 14.36 4.21 -34.62
N THR A 640 13.79 5.40 -34.86
CA THR A 640 12.60 5.86 -34.15
C THR A 640 11.42 4.93 -34.46
N THR A 641 11.18 4.66 -35.74
CA THR A 641 10.10 3.75 -36.17
C THR A 641 10.28 2.34 -35.63
N MET A 642 11.51 1.80 -35.59
CA MET A 642 11.76 0.48 -35.00
C MET A 642 11.46 0.44 -33.51
N ILE A 643 11.82 1.48 -32.74
CA ILE A 643 11.53 1.56 -31.30
C ILE A 643 10.02 1.71 -31.07
N ASP A 644 9.34 2.54 -31.85
CA ASP A 644 7.90 2.76 -31.75
C ASP A 644 7.12 1.49 -32.10
N ASN A 645 7.48 0.80 -33.19
CA ASN A 645 6.89 -0.50 -33.55
C ASN A 645 7.16 -1.55 -32.46
N TYR A 646 8.39 -1.64 -31.96
CA TYR A 646 8.69 -2.54 -30.83
C TYR A 646 7.80 -2.23 -29.63
N ASN A 647 7.69 -0.98 -29.20
CA ASN A 647 6.88 -0.60 -28.04
C ASN A 647 5.39 -0.90 -28.25
N LYS A 648 4.88 -0.60 -29.45
CA LYS A 648 3.51 -0.89 -29.87
C LYS A 648 3.19 -2.38 -29.75
N TYR A 649 4.03 -3.25 -30.33
CA TYR A 649 3.76 -4.68 -30.34
C TYR A 649 4.07 -5.36 -29.01
N PHE A 650 5.22 -5.06 -28.40
CA PHE A 650 5.71 -5.72 -27.19
C PHE A 650 4.72 -5.62 -26.04
N GLN A 651 4.12 -4.44 -25.81
CA GLN A 651 3.15 -4.28 -24.74
C GLN A 651 1.95 -5.21 -24.90
N VAL A 652 1.47 -5.40 -26.13
CA VAL A 652 0.25 -6.17 -26.41
C VAL A 652 0.51 -7.67 -26.34
N PHE A 653 1.48 -8.19 -27.13
CA PHE A 653 1.72 -9.64 -27.15
C PHE A 653 2.30 -10.13 -25.82
N ASN A 654 3.19 -9.36 -25.18
CA ASN A 654 3.76 -9.77 -23.90
C ASN A 654 2.68 -9.82 -22.81
N ALA A 655 1.73 -8.87 -22.78
CA ALA A 655 0.62 -8.93 -21.84
C ALA A 655 -0.20 -10.23 -21.98
N LYS A 656 -0.46 -10.66 -23.22
CA LYS A 656 -1.16 -11.91 -23.52
C LYS A 656 -0.33 -13.12 -23.08
N TYR A 657 0.94 -13.20 -23.46
CA TYR A 657 1.85 -14.28 -23.06
C TYR A 657 2.05 -14.37 -21.53
N GLN A 658 2.09 -13.24 -20.82
CA GLN A 658 2.18 -13.22 -19.35
C GLN A 658 0.88 -13.69 -18.68
N ARG A 659 -0.30 -13.44 -19.27
CA ARG A 659 -1.56 -14.02 -18.79
C ARG A 659 -1.56 -15.54 -18.98
N ALA A 660 -1.19 -16.00 -20.17
CA ALA A 660 -1.13 -17.43 -20.45
C ALA A 660 -0.10 -18.18 -19.59
N SER A 661 1.13 -17.66 -19.44
CA SER A 661 2.15 -18.28 -18.58
C SER A 661 1.71 -18.33 -17.11
N ARG A 662 0.96 -17.33 -16.62
CA ARG A 662 0.37 -17.39 -15.27
C ARG A 662 -0.63 -18.53 -15.14
N LYS A 663 -1.62 -18.61 -16.05
CA LYS A 663 -2.62 -19.68 -16.05
C LYS A 663 -2.00 -21.08 -16.13
N ILE A 664 -1.00 -21.24 -17.01
CA ILE A 664 -0.27 -22.50 -17.14
C ILE A 664 0.48 -22.85 -15.86
N SER A 665 1.10 -21.88 -15.20
CA SER A 665 1.72 -22.10 -13.90
C SER A 665 0.70 -22.54 -12.85
N ASP A 666 -0.45 -21.86 -12.78
CA ASP A 666 -1.50 -22.18 -11.81
C ASP A 666 -2.07 -23.59 -12.04
N MET A 667 -2.19 -24.01 -13.30
CA MET A 667 -2.59 -25.37 -13.69
C MET A 667 -1.56 -26.44 -13.27
N LEU A 668 -0.26 -26.09 -13.26
CA LEU A 668 0.83 -26.98 -12.82
C LEU A 668 0.92 -27.07 -11.29
N ASP A 669 0.67 -25.97 -10.59
CA ASP A 669 0.75 -25.89 -9.13
C ASP A 669 -0.49 -26.52 -8.45
N TYR A 670 -1.66 -26.40 -9.09
CA TYR A 670 -2.93 -26.98 -8.62
C TYR A 670 -3.49 -27.95 -9.67
N PRO A 671 -2.98 -29.19 -9.72
CA PRO A 671 -3.36 -30.18 -10.73
C PRO A 671 -4.82 -30.65 -10.60
N SER A 672 -5.50 -30.84 -11.73
CA SER A 672 -6.74 -31.61 -11.86
C SER A 672 -6.46 -33.12 -11.95
N SER A 673 -7.51 -33.95 -11.91
CA SER A 673 -7.39 -35.43 -11.95
C SER A 673 -6.62 -35.97 -13.17
N TYR A 674 -6.72 -35.28 -14.31
CA TYR A 674 -6.09 -35.66 -15.58
C TYR A 674 -4.78 -34.91 -15.87
N SER A 675 -4.44 -33.87 -15.10
CA SER A 675 -3.28 -33.00 -15.37
C SER A 675 -1.92 -33.69 -15.43
N GLY A 676 -1.75 -34.83 -14.75
CA GLY A 676 -0.51 -35.62 -14.77
C GLY A 676 -0.11 -36.09 -16.16
N GLU A 677 -1.09 -36.35 -17.03
CA GLU A 677 -0.89 -36.77 -18.42
C GLU A 677 -0.34 -35.61 -19.29
N TYR A 678 -0.69 -34.36 -18.95
CA TYR A 678 -0.38 -33.15 -19.72
C TYR A 678 0.74 -32.28 -19.11
N HIS A 679 1.24 -32.64 -17.94
CA HIS A 679 2.26 -31.88 -17.20
C HIS A 679 3.48 -31.53 -18.06
N SER A 680 3.99 -32.48 -18.85
CA SER A 680 5.15 -32.25 -19.70
C SER A 680 4.88 -31.24 -20.82
N GLN A 681 3.68 -31.27 -21.41
CA GLN A 681 3.30 -30.39 -22.52
C GLN A 681 3.12 -28.95 -22.02
N LEU A 682 2.42 -28.77 -20.90
CA LEU A 682 2.25 -27.46 -20.25
C LEU A 682 3.59 -26.84 -19.84
N LYS A 683 4.54 -27.66 -19.35
CA LYS A 683 5.88 -27.20 -18.99
C LYS A 683 6.71 -26.78 -20.21
N GLU A 684 6.56 -27.46 -21.35
CA GLU A 684 7.21 -27.08 -22.61
C GLU A 684 6.68 -25.75 -23.11
N ILE A 685 5.35 -25.55 -23.08
CA ILE A 685 4.71 -24.29 -23.42
C ILE A 685 5.24 -23.14 -22.55
N ASP A 686 5.24 -23.30 -21.22
CA ASP A 686 5.73 -22.26 -20.30
C ASP A 686 7.20 -21.91 -20.57
N ARG A 687 8.02 -22.92 -20.92
CA ARG A 687 9.42 -22.70 -21.32
C ARG A 687 9.54 -21.87 -22.60
N LEU A 688 8.70 -22.12 -23.60
CA LEU A 688 8.69 -21.38 -24.87
C LEU A 688 8.27 -19.92 -24.66
N LEU A 689 7.19 -19.69 -23.88
CA LEU A 689 6.73 -18.35 -23.50
C LEU A 689 7.84 -17.57 -22.77
N PHE A 690 8.51 -18.22 -21.81
CA PHE A 690 9.61 -17.62 -21.08
C PHE A 690 10.80 -17.27 -22.00
N ARG A 691 11.19 -18.18 -22.92
CA ARG A 691 12.28 -17.91 -23.86
C ARG A 691 11.93 -16.74 -24.79
N ASN A 692 10.71 -16.68 -25.29
CA ASN A 692 10.24 -15.57 -26.11
C ASN A 692 10.37 -14.24 -25.35
N ASN A 693 9.86 -14.18 -24.12
CA ASN A 693 10.02 -13.00 -23.27
C ASN A 693 11.50 -12.58 -23.12
N GLN A 694 12.44 -13.52 -22.98
CA GLN A 694 13.87 -13.18 -22.87
C GLN A 694 14.47 -12.57 -24.16
N VAL A 695 13.94 -12.90 -25.33
CA VAL A 695 14.37 -12.35 -26.62
C VAL A 695 13.88 -10.90 -26.78
N TRP A 696 12.68 -10.61 -26.29
CA TRP A 696 12.00 -9.34 -26.54
C TRP A 696 12.06 -8.35 -25.38
N VAL A 697 12.24 -8.79 -24.13
CA VAL A 697 12.29 -7.89 -22.97
C VAL A 697 13.46 -6.90 -23.07
N GLN A 698 13.18 -5.62 -22.81
CA GLN A 698 14.22 -4.60 -22.81
C GLN A 698 15.23 -4.85 -21.69
N LYS A 699 16.47 -5.10 -22.07
CA LYS A 699 17.60 -5.26 -21.14
C LYS A 699 18.37 -3.95 -21.07
N GLU A 700 18.60 -3.47 -19.85
CA GLU A 700 19.40 -2.26 -19.64
C GLU A 700 20.87 -2.47 -20.04
N SER A 701 21.56 -1.38 -20.40
CA SER A 701 23.00 -1.40 -20.67
C SER A 701 23.83 -1.83 -19.45
N THR A 702 23.29 -1.60 -18.24
CA THR A 702 23.77 -2.01 -16.92
C THR A 702 24.33 -3.43 -16.90
N TYR A 703 23.58 -4.40 -17.43
CA TYR A 703 23.98 -5.82 -17.43
C TYR A 703 25.32 -6.07 -18.11
N PHE A 704 25.66 -5.29 -19.14
CA PHE A 704 26.89 -5.46 -19.91
C PHE A 704 28.15 -4.91 -19.22
N TYR A 705 28.00 -4.16 -18.13
CA TYR A 705 29.12 -3.60 -17.36
C TYR A 705 29.33 -4.30 -16.02
N PHE A 706 28.41 -5.16 -15.57
CA PHE A 706 28.43 -5.80 -14.27
C PHE A 706 29.76 -6.49 -13.92
N THR A 707 30.27 -7.34 -14.81
CA THR A 707 31.56 -8.04 -14.62
C THR A 707 32.73 -7.06 -14.49
N LYS A 708 32.68 -5.92 -15.20
CA LYS A 708 33.69 -4.87 -15.06
C LYS A 708 33.61 -4.17 -13.71
N TRP A 709 32.41 -3.93 -13.20
CA TRP A 709 32.23 -3.32 -11.88
C TRP A 709 32.80 -4.16 -10.75
N ILE A 710 32.60 -5.48 -10.81
CA ILE A 710 33.24 -6.42 -9.90
C ILE A 710 34.76 -6.28 -10.00
N MET A 711 35.31 -6.32 -11.21
CA MET A 711 36.76 -6.22 -11.42
C MET A 711 37.33 -4.89 -10.89
N ASN A 712 36.67 -3.76 -11.19
CA ASN A 712 37.05 -2.45 -10.68
C ASN A 712 37.08 -2.42 -9.14
N SER A 713 36.10 -3.07 -8.49
CA SER A 713 36.01 -3.11 -7.03
C SER A 713 37.08 -3.97 -6.40
N ILE A 714 37.39 -5.13 -7.00
CA ILE A 714 38.49 -5.98 -6.57
C ILE A 714 39.80 -5.20 -6.65
N ILE A 715 40.05 -4.50 -7.76
CA ILE A 715 41.27 -3.70 -7.95
C ILE A 715 41.36 -2.60 -6.89
N VAL A 716 40.29 -1.81 -6.70
CA VAL A 716 40.29 -0.69 -5.75
C VAL A 716 40.45 -1.20 -4.31
N ALA A 717 39.65 -2.18 -3.90
CA ALA A 717 39.67 -2.71 -2.54
C ALA A 717 41.00 -3.41 -2.19
N LEU A 718 41.56 -4.20 -3.12
CA LEU A 718 42.83 -4.87 -2.91
C LEU A 718 44.00 -3.88 -2.77
N MET A 719 44.05 -2.87 -3.64
CA MET A 719 45.10 -1.84 -3.59
C MET A 719 45.00 -1.02 -2.31
N VAL A 720 43.80 -0.58 -1.91
CA VAL A 720 43.62 0.18 -0.67
C VAL A 720 43.94 -0.66 0.56
N ALA A 721 43.55 -1.94 0.60
CA ALA A 721 43.90 -2.84 1.68
C ALA A 721 45.43 -3.02 1.80
N LEU A 722 46.12 -3.25 0.67
CA LEU A 722 47.58 -3.39 0.65
C LEU A 722 48.30 -2.12 1.13
N ILE A 723 47.87 -0.96 0.63
CA ILE A 723 48.43 0.35 1.04
C ILE A 723 48.17 0.57 2.53
N SER A 724 46.93 0.34 2.99
CA SER A 724 46.53 0.56 4.37
C SER A 724 47.32 -0.31 5.34
N VAL A 725 47.44 -1.62 5.07
CA VAL A 725 48.22 -2.54 5.91
C VAL A 725 49.68 -2.12 5.96
N THR A 726 50.28 -1.81 4.81
CA THR A 726 51.70 -1.45 4.71
C THR A 726 52.00 -0.15 5.45
N VAL A 727 51.26 0.91 5.15
CA VAL A 727 51.48 2.23 5.74
C VAL A 727 51.11 2.24 7.22
N ALA A 728 50.00 1.60 7.61
CA ALA A 728 49.59 1.55 9.00
C ALA A 728 50.56 0.74 9.86
N ALA A 729 51.10 -0.38 9.36
CA ALA A 729 52.10 -1.15 10.08
C ALA A 729 53.41 -0.37 10.27
N LEU A 730 53.87 0.32 9.21
CA LEU A 730 55.05 1.19 9.29
C LEU A 730 54.86 2.33 10.30
N ALA A 731 53.68 2.97 10.32
CA ALA A 731 53.39 4.05 11.25
C ALA A 731 53.17 3.56 12.69
N ALA A 732 52.53 2.41 12.88
CA ALA A 732 52.24 1.83 14.19
C ALA A 732 53.52 1.46 14.97
N TYR A 733 54.59 1.06 14.27
CA TYR A 733 55.82 0.60 14.91
C TYR A 733 56.49 1.70 15.77
N PRO A 734 56.74 2.93 15.26
CA PRO A 734 57.17 4.05 16.10
C PRO A 734 56.21 4.37 17.25
N PHE A 735 54.89 4.36 17.02
CA PHE A 735 53.89 4.61 18.07
C PHE A 735 53.84 3.52 19.15
N SER A 736 54.38 2.33 18.89
CA SER A 736 54.51 1.24 19.86
C SER A 736 55.89 1.23 20.54
N ARG A 737 56.99 1.34 19.79
CA ARG A 737 58.35 1.10 20.30
C ARG A 737 59.20 2.35 20.56
N MET A 738 58.93 3.45 19.88
CA MET A 738 59.80 4.63 19.93
C MET A 738 59.25 5.69 20.89
N ARG A 739 60.14 6.51 21.47
CA ARG A 739 59.77 7.66 22.29
C ARG A 739 60.04 8.93 21.49
N PHE A 740 58.99 9.69 21.20
CA PHE A 740 59.07 10.97 20.49
C PHE A 740 58.03 11.95 21.04
N PHE A 741 58.28 13.25 20.88
CA PHE A 741 57.39 14.30 21.35
C PHE A 741 56.01 14.18 20.70
N GLY A 742 54.95 14.21 21.50
CA GLY A 742 53.57 14.10 21.02
C GLY A 742 53.09 12.70 20.66
N ARG A 743 53.81 11.61 20.99
CA ARG A 743 53.43 10.22 20.65
C ARG A 743 51.97 9.85 20.95
N SER A 744 51.50 10.06 22.18
CA SER A 744 50.12 9.70 22.56
C SER A 744 49.09 10.68 21.99
N GLN A 745 49.42 11.98 22.02
CA GLN A 745 48.53 13.04 21.56
C GLN A 745 48.36 13.05 20.04
N GLY A 746 49.41 12.73 19.29
CA GLY A 746 49.39 12.60 17.84
C GLY A 746 48.54 11.42 17.38
N LEU A 747 48.64 10.27 18.05
CA LEU A 747 47.78 9.12 17.74
C LEU A 747 46.31 9.43 18.05
N LEU A 748 46.03 10.07 19.19
CA LEU A 748 44.68 10.52 19.55
C LEU A 748 44.15 11.56 18.55
N PHE A 749 44.97 12.52 18.16
CA PHE A 749 44.62 13.55 17.18
C PHE A 749 44.25 12.97 15.82
N LEU A 750 45.03 12.00 15.32
CA LEU A 750 44.72 11.29 14.08
C LEU A 750 43.38 10.54 14.15
N LEU A 751 43.08 9.91 15.29
CA LEU A 751 41.79 9.26 15.51
C LEU A 751 40.63 10.27 15.53
N LEU A 752 40.80 11.38 16.25
CA LEU A 752 39.77 12.43 16.35
C LEU A 752 39.44 13.04 14.98
N ILE A 753 40.45 13.26 14.13
CA ILE A 753 40.22 13.72 12.75
C ILE A 753 39.43 12.68 11.95
N GLN A 754 39.77 11.39 12.05
CA GLN A 754 39.10 10.34 11.29
C GLN A 754 37.65 10.08 11.76
N MET A 755 37.34 10.37 13.02
CA MET A 755 35.96 10.29 13.54
C MET A 755 35.03 11.36 12.96
N PHE A 756 35.57 12.37 12.27
CA PHE A 756 34.78 13.38 11.60
C PHE A 756 34.01 12.76 10.41
N PRO A 757 32.70 13.05 10.22
CA PRO A 757 31.88 12.39 9.19
C PRO A 757 32.45 12.58 7.78
N SER A 758 32.64 11.47 7.05
CA SER A 758 33.31 11.50 5.74
C SER A 758 32.57 12.28 4.66
N ILE A 759 31.25 12.39 4.80
CA ILE A 759 30.38 13.13 3.89
C ILE A 759 30.70 14.64 3.91
N MET A 760 31.16 15.18 5.04
CA MET A 760 31.39 16.62 5.18
C MET A 760 32.56 17.13 4.33
N PHE A 761 33.61 16.33 4.16
CA PHE A 761 34.77 16.70 3.35
C PHE A 761 34.67 16.24 1.89
N MET A 762 33.55 15.65 1.49
CA MET A 762 33.33 15.12 0.14
C MET A 762 33.44 16.18 -0.96
N ILE A 763 32.90 17.39 -0.71
CA ILE A 763 33.02 18.53 -1.64
C ILE A 763 34.48 18.94 -1.81
N ALA A 764 35.23 18.98 -0.70
CA ALA A 764 36.64 19.32 -0.71
C ALA A 764 37.47 18.26 -1.46
N ILE A 765 37.18 16.98 -1.28
CA ILE A 765 37.84 15.89 -2.01
C ILE A 765 37.52 15.92 -3.50
N TYR A 766 36.26 16.21 -3.87
CA TYR A 766 35.89 16.39 -5.27
C TYR A 766 36.70 17.51 -5.92
N ALA A 767 36.75 18.69 -5.28
CA ALA A 767 37.53 19.83 -5.75
C ALA A 767 39.04 19.51 -5.82
N LEU A 768 39.57 18.77 -4.83
CA LEU A 768 40.96 18.33 -4.81
C LEU A 768 41.29 17.43 -6.01
N LEU A 769 40.48 16.40 -6.29
CA LEU A 769 40.72 15.52 -7.42
C LEU A 769 40.49 16.23 -8.76
N GLN A 770 39.56 17.18 -8.83
CA GLN A 770 39.39 18.02 -10.01
C GLN A 770 40.66 18.86 -10.28
N PHE A 771 41.20 19.48 -9.23
CA PHE A 771 42.44 20.26 -9.31
C PHE A 771 43.63 19.36 -9.64
N MET A 772 43.81 18.23 -8.95
CA MET A 772 44.90 17.30 -9.24
C MET A 772 44.79 16.74 -10.67
N GLY A 773 43.59 16.48 -11.15
CA GLY A 773 43.33 15.97 -12.50
C GLY A 773 43.74 16.91 -13.64
N SER A 774 43.85 18.21 -13.39
CA SER A 774 44.34 19.17 -14.39
C SER A 774 45.86 19.04 -14.63
N TYR A 775 46.61 18.58 -13.62
CA TYR A 775 48.06 18.35 -13.71
C TYR A 775 48.42 16.88 -13.93
N LEU A 776 47.73 15.97 -13.23
CA LEU A 776 47.95 14.53 -13.24
C LEU A 776 46.61 13.84 -13.56
N PRO A 777 46.27 13.68 -14.86
CA PRO A 777 44.96 13.15 -15.27
C PRO A 777 44.61 11.79 -14.67
N PHE A 778 45.62 10.96 -14.37
CA PHE A 778 45.41 9.65 -13.76
C PHE A 778 44.98 9.70 -12.28
N PHE A 779 45.23 10.79 -11.55
CA PHE A 779 44.69 11.00 -10.20
C PHE A 779 43.44 11.90 -10.22
N GLY A 780 42.93 12.25 -11.39
CA GLY A 780 41.78 13.13 -11.53
C GLY A 780 40.45 12.47 -11.19
N LEU A 781 39.37 13.26 -11.35
CA LEU A 781 38.01 12.74 -11.35
C LEU A 781 37.82 11.62 -12.38
N ASN A 782 36.86 10.74 -12.13
CA ASN A 782 36.49 9.66 -13.02
C ASN A 782 37.68 8.71 -13.33
N SER A 783 38.51 8.44 -12.33
CA SER A 783 39.64 7.50 -12.38
C SER A 783 39.65 6.56 -11.17
N LEU A 784 40.02 5.28 -11.38
CA LEU A 784 40.12 4.31 -10.27
C LEU A 784 41.31 4.64 -9.35
N SER A 785 42.40 5.17 -9.89
CA SER A 785 43.58 5.58 -9.14
C SER A 785 43.32 6.79 -8.24
N GLY A 786 42.55 7.79 -8.69
CA GLY A 786 42.08 8.88 -7.83
C GLY A 786 41.22 8.36 -6.67
N LEU A 787 40.37 7.36 -6.93
CA LEU A 787 39.56 6.73 -5.89
C LEU A 787 40.42 5.95 -4.87
N ILE A 788 41.39 5.16 -5.33
CA ILE A 788 42.36 4.45 -4.47
C ILE A 788 43.13 5.45 -3.59
N PHE A 789 43.58 6.56 -4.17
CA PHE A 789 44.31 7.59 -3.44
C PHE A 789 43.48 8.18 -2.29
N VAL A 790 42.22 8.55 -2.55
CA VAL A 790 41.30 9.08 -1.53
C VAL A 790 41.07 8.07 -0.41
N TYR A 791 40.72 6.83 -0.75
CA TYR A 791 40.43 5.82 0.27
C TYR A 791 41.65 5.41 1.10
N SER A 792 42.86 5.57 0.56
CA SER A 792 44.11 5.29 1.30
C SER A 792 44.38 6.28 2.45
N GLY A 793 43.63 7.38 2.56
CA GLY A 793 43.78 8.34 3.67
C GLY A 793 43.20 7.86 5.01
N GLY A 794 42.30 6.88 5.01
CA GLY A 794 41.54 6.44 6.19
C GLY A 794 42.27 5.49 7.14
N ILE A 795 43.57 5.71 7.42
CA ILE A 795 44.43 4.71 8.08
C ILE A 795 44.61 4.88 9.60
N ALA A 796 44.14 5.97 10.22
CA ALA A 796 44.45 6.25 11.64
C ALA A 796 43.92 5.17 12.60
N PHE A 797 42.70 4.69 12.38
CA PHE A 797 42.15 3.57 13.16
C PHE A 797 42.95 2.27 12.99
N ASN A 798 43.41 1.99 11.76
CA ASN A 798 44.25 0.82 11.47
C ASN A 798 45.60 0.91 12.18
N ILE A 799 46.22 2.11 12.23
CA ILE A 799 47.46 2.37 12.96
C ILE A 799 47.26 2.05 14.45
N TRP A 800 46.16 2.52 15.04
CA TRP A 800 45.86 2.31 16.45
C TRP A 800 45.69 0.83 16.80
N LEU A 801 44.97 0.06 15.98
CA LEU A 801 44.78 -1.38 16.18
C LEU A 801 46.09 -2.16 16.03
N ILE A 802 46.88 -1.88 14.98
CA ILE A 802 48.17 -2.56 14.79
C ILE A 802 49.13 -2.21 15.92
N LYS A 803 49.15 -0.95 16.38
CA LYS A 803 49.94 -0.52 17.54
C LYS A 803 49.54 -1.31 18.78
N GLY A 804 48.25 -1.43 19.06
CA GLY A 804 47.74 -2.19 20.20
C GLY A 804 48.18 -3.65 20.16
N TYR A 805 48.21 -4.26 18.97
CA TYR A 805 48.72 -5.63 18.81
C TYR A 805 50.23 -5.71 18.97
N PHE A 806 51.00 -4.78 18.39
CA PHE A 806 52.45 -4.71 18.58
C PHE A 806 52.81 -4.64 20.06
N ASP A 807 52.07 -3.87 20.87
CA ASP A 807 52.28 -3.80 22.33
C ASP A 807 52.11 -5.15 23.06
N THR A 808 51.43 -6.13 22.46
CA THR A 808 51.31 -7.50 23.02
C THR A 808 52.49 -8.40 22.71
N ILE A 809 53.32 -8.03 21.73
CA ILE A 809 54.53 -8.78 21.36
C ILE A 809 55.63 -8.41 22.37
N PRO A 810 56.24 -9.38 23.07
CA PRO A 810 57.26 -9.10 24.07
C PRO A 810 58.47 -8.35 23.50
N ASP A 811 58.86 -7.25 24.12
CA ASP A 811 60.00 -6.41 23.69
C ASP A 811 61.33 -7.19 23.71
N THR A 812 61.46 -8.20 24.59
CA THR A 812 62.65 -9.06 24.72
C THR A 812 63.03 -9.78 23.42
N LEU A 813 62.07 -10.10 22.56
CA LEU A 813 62.33 -10.71 21.25
C LEU A 813 63.05 -9.75 20.31
N GLU A 814 62.69 -8.47 20.38
CA GLU A 814 63.32 -7.41 19.58
C GLU A 814 64.69 -7.04 20.15
N GLU A 815 64.82 -6.98 21.48
CA GLU A 815 66.11 -6.76 22.15
C GLU A 815 67.12 -7.85 21.80
N SER A 816 66.68 -9.12 21.80
CA SER A 816 67.52 -10.25 21.40
C SER A 816 68.00 -10.11 19.95
N ALA A 817 67.09 -9.77 19.02
CA ALA A 817 67.46 -9.54 17.63
C ALA A 817 68.44 -8.35 17.44
N MET A 818 68.29 -7.28 18.23
CA MET A 818 69.21 -6.15 18.20
C MET A 818 70.58 -6.49 18.80
N ILE A 819 70.66 -7.37 19.80
CA ILE A 819 71.92 -7.92 20.31
C ILE A 819 72.63 -8.75 19.22
N ASP A 820 71.88 -9.49 18.41
CA ASP A 820 72.38 -10.22 17.22
C ASP A 820 72.79 -9.30 16.05
N GLY A 821 72.74 -7.97 16.23
CA GLY A 821 73.18 -6.97 15.24
C GLY A 821 72.09 -6.54 14.25
N ALA A 822 70.83 -6.95 14.43
CA ALA A 822 69.74 -6.48 13.58
C ALA A 822 69.45 -4.99 13.79
N THR A 823 69.32 -4.22 12.70
CA THR A 823 68.82 -2.84 12.79
C THR A 823 67.35 -2.83 13.22
N ARG A 824 66.85 -1.68 13.71
CA ARG A 824 65.42 -1.57 14.08
C ARG A 824 64.47 -1.88 12.93
N PHE A 825 64.81 -1.47 11.70
CA PHE A 825 64.01 -1.80 10.52
C PHE A 825 64.07 -3.30 10.19
N GLN A 826 65.26 -3.92 10.31
CA GLN A 826 65.40 -5.38 10.16
C GLN A 826 64.60 -6.13 11.22
N THR A 827 64.63 -5.67 12.47
CA THR A 827 63.86 -6.24 13.59
C THR A 827 62.36 -6.12 13.34
N PHE A 828 61.89 -4.94 12.93
CA PHE A 828 60.51 -4.73 12.50
C PHE A 828 60.08 -5.70 11.40
N TRP A 829 60.85 -5.77 10.31
CA TRP A 829 60.46 -6.56 9.14
C TRP A 829 60.59 -8.08 9.34
N ARG A 830 61.63 -8.53 10.07
CA ARG A 830 61.94 -9.97 10.24
C ARG A 830 61.35 -10.60 11.50
N ILE A 831 61.04 -9.82 12.53
CA ILE A 831 60.54 -10.32 13.82
C ILE A 831 59.10 -9.86 14.05
N VAL A 832 58.87 -8.55 14.08
CA VAL A 832 57.56 -7.98 14.46
C VAL A 832 56.49 -8.28 13.42
N ILE A 833 56.75 -8.03 12.13
CA ILE A 833 55.76 -8.26 11.06
C ILE A 833 55.32 -9.73 10.95
N PRO A 834 56.21 -10.75 10.96
CA PRO A 834 55.80 -12.15 10.96
C PRO A 834 54.95 -12.55 12.18
N LEU A 835 55.28 -12.03 13.37
CA LEU A 835 54.50 -12.28 14.59
C LEU A 835 53.16 -11.54 14.59
N ALA A 836 53.07 -10.41 13.88
CA ALA A 836 51.86 -9.62 13.73
C ALA A 836 50.97 -10.02 12.55
N ARG A 837 51.29 -11.09 11.81
CA ARG A 837 50.46 -11.60 10.70
C ARG A 837 48.96 -11.68 11.02
N PRO A 838 48.52 -12.11 12.22
CA PRO A 838 47.09 -12.16 12.54
C PRO A 838 46.41 -10.79 12.47
N ILE A 839 46.98 -9.75 13.07
CA ILE A 839 46.37 -8.41 13.01
C ILE A 839 46.46 -7.81 11.60
N LEU A 840 47.54 -8.06 10.87
CA LEU A 840 47.70 -7.57 9.50
C LEU A 840 46.65 -8.19 8.56
N ALA A 841 46.35 -9.49 8.73
CA ALA A 841 45.29 -10.17 8.00
C ALA A 841 43.91 -9.61 8.36
N VAL A 842 43.64 -9.37 9.66
CA VAL A 842 42.38 -8.74 10.10
C VAL A 842 42.20 -7.35 9.47
N ILE A 843 43.22 -6.49 9.50
CA ILE A 843 43.15 -5.16 8.88
C ILE A 843 42.97 -5.26 7.37
N ALA A 844 43.64 -6.20 6.70
CA ALA A 844 43.48 -6.43 5.27
C ALA A 844 42.02 -6.80 4.93
N ILE A 845 41.43 -7.75 5.66
CA ILE A 845 40.06 -8.21 5.47
C ILE A 845 39.07 -7.07 5.71
N LEU A 846 39.17 -6.38 6.85
CA LEU A 846 38.25 -5.29 7.20
C LEU A 846 38.33 -4.14 6.21
N THR A 847 39.55 -3.76 5.77
CA THR A 847 39.74 -2.71 4.77
C THR A 847 39.19 -3.14 3.41
N PHE A 848 39.48 -4.36 2.96
CA PHE A 848 38.96 -4.87 1.70
C PHE A 848 37.43 -4.88 1.69
N MET A 849 36.79 -5.46 2.72
CA MET A 849 35.33 -5.52 2.82
C MET A 849 34.69 -4.13 2.93
N GLY A 850 35.30 -3.21 3.68
CA GLY A 850 34.82 -1.84 3.80
C GLY A 850 34.84 -1.09 2.47
N ILE A 851 35.97 -1.15 1.75
CA ILE A 851 36.13 -0.46 0.46
C ILE A 851 35.32 -1.11 -0.65
N PHE A 852 35.19 -2.44 -0.67
CA PHE A 852 34.40 -3.16 -1.67
C PHE A 852 32.91 -2.76 -1.62
N ASN A 853 32.40 -2.43 -0.42
CA ASN A 853 31.03 -2.00 -0.20
C ASN A 853 30.84 -0.47 -0.18
N GLU A 854 31.91 0.32 -0.36
CA GLU A 854 31.80 1.78 -0.33
C GLU A 854 31.08 2.30 -1.58
N PHE A 855 30.00 3.03 -1.35
CA PHE A 855 29.12 3.55 -2.40
C PHE A 855 29.24 5.06 -2.59
N VAL A 856 29.24 5.84 -1.50
CA VAL A 856 28.95 7.27 -1.52
C VAL A 856 30.04 8.04 -2.24
N MET A 857 31.30 7.81 -1.85
CA MET A 857 32.43 8.49 -2.47
C MET A 857 32.65 7.99 -3.90
N ALA A 858 32.54 6.67 -4.13
CA ALA A 858 32.67 6.09 -5.45
C ALA A 858 31.66 6.66 -6.46
N ARG A 859 30.39 6.85 -6.04
CA ARG A 859 29.32 7.37 -6.91
C ARG A 859 29.59 8.78 -7.41
N ILE A 860 30.20 9.62 -6.56
CA ILE A 860 30.45 11.04 -6.85
C ILE A 860 31.72 11.22 -7.68
N LEU A 861 32.75 10.41 -7.41
CA LEU A 861 34.03 10.51 -8.10
C LEU A 861 34.04 9.78 -9.45
N LEU A 862 33.26 8.70 -9.62
CA LEU A 862 33.20 7.90 -10.84
C LEU A 862 31.96 8.25 -11.67
N GLN A 863 32.17 8.97 -12.76
CA GLN A 863 31.10 9.49 -13.61
C GLN A 863 30.71 8.50 -14.71
N ASP A 864 31.68 7.86 -15.36
CA ASP A 864 31.40 6.92 -16.45
C ASP A 864 30.93 5.57 -15.92
N ILE A 865 29.84 5.07 -16.48
CA ILE A 865 29.26 3.77 -16.13
C ILE A 865 30.25 2.61 -16.24
N ASN A 866 31.21 2.66 -17.15
CA ASN A 866 32.22 1.60 -17.32
C ASN A 866 33.27 1.55 -16.21
N LYS A 867 33.42 2.63 -15.42
CA LYS A 867 34.41 2.77 -14.35
C LYS A 867 33.81 2.60 -12.96
N TRP A 868 32.48 2.50 -12.84
CA TRP A 868 31.82 2.30 -11.55
C TRP A 868 32.35 1.07 -10.81
N THR A 869 32.30 1.16 -9.49
CA THR A 869 32.46 0.00 -8.60
C THR A 869 31.16 -0.80 -8.56
N TYR A 870 31.26 -2.01 -8.02
CA TYR A 870 30.18 -2.97 -7.85
C TYR A 870 29.08 -2.37 -6.99
N ALA A 871 29.42 -1.74 -5.85
CA ALA A 871 28.44 -1.09 -4.99
C ALA A 871 27.65 0.00 -5.73
N VAL A 872 28.33 0.82 -6.54
CA VAL A 872 27.68 1.86 -7.37
C VAL A 872 26.80 1.26 -8.46
N GLY A 873 27.27 0.21 -9.12
CA GLY A 873 26.55 -0.48 -10.18
C GLY A 873 25.34 -1.27 -9.68
N LEU A 874 25.42 -1.88 -8.49
CA LEU A 874 24.34 -2.65 -7.88
C LEU A 874 23.08 -1.78 -7.67
N GLN A 875 23.25 -0.50 -7.36
CA GLN A 875 22.15 0.46 -7.20
C GLN A 875 21.28 0.61 -8.46
N GLN A 876 21.81 0.31 -9.66
CA GLN A 876 21.02 0.38 -10.90
C GLN A 876 19.88 -0.63 -10.94
N PHE A 877 19.98 -1.75 -10.21
CA PHE A 877 18.90 -2.72 -10.12
C PHE A 877 17.81 -2.31 -9.12
N SER A 878 18.02 -1.22 -8.37
CA SER A 878 17.09 -0.64 -7.39
C SER A 878 16.68 0.77 -7.83
N GLY A 879 15.69 0.84 -8.73
CA GLY A 879 15.15 2.10 -9.26
C GLY A 879 14.28 2.87 -8.26
N ARG A 880 13.89 4.10 -8.62
CA ARG A 880 13.03 4.97 -7.77
C ARG A 880 11.59 4.48 -7.64
N PHE A 881 11.07 3.78 -8.65
CA PHE A 881 9.67 3.34 -8.70
C PHE A 881 9.52 1.83 -8.59
N GLU A 882 10.51 1.07 -9.08
CA GLU A 882 10.48 -0.39 -9.05
C GLU A 882 11.91 -0.94 -8.89
N THR A 883 12.04 -2.04 -8.14
CA THR A 883 13.30 -2.75 -7.94
C THR A 883 13.22 -4.12 -8.60
N ASN A 884 14.21 -4.41 -9.44
CA ASN A 884 14.32 -5.70 -10.12
C ASN A 884 14.97 -6.71 -9.16
N TRP A 885 14.17 -7.31 -8.27
CA TRP A 885 14.68 -8.14 -7.16
C TRP A 885 15.44 -9.38 -7.62
N GLY A 886 15.01 -10.06 -8.68
CA GLY A 886 15.72 -11.22 -9.25
C GLY A 886 17.17 -10.88 -9.65
N PRO A 887 17.38 -9.92 -10.57
CA PRO A 887 18.72 -9.42 -10.93
C PRO A 887 19.50 -8.83 -9.74
N PHE A 888 18.86 -8.06 -8.86
CA PHE A 888 19.50 -7.46 -7.69
C PHE A 888 20.06 -8.52 -6.73
N THR A 889 19.26 -9.52 -6.38
CA THR A 889 19.68 -10.60 -5.46
C THR A 889 20.73 -11.52 -6.09
N ALA A 890 20.62 -11.82 -7.39
CA ALA A 890 21.67 -12.53 -8.12
C ALA A 890 22.99 -11.72 -8.14
N ALA A 891 22.92 -10.40 -8.39
CA ALA A 891 24.06 -9.50 -8.34
C ALA A 891 24.66 -9.40 -6.93
N ALA A 892 23.84 -9.40 -5.89
CA ALA A 892 24.25 -9.44 -4.48
C ALA A 892 25.06 -10.72 -4.17
N LEU A 893 24.58 -11.89 -4.59
CA LEU A 893 25.27 -13.16 -4.38
C LEU A 893 26.61 -13.23 -5.11
N ILE A 894 26.63 -12.82 -6.39
CA ILE A 894 27.89 -12.80 -7.15
C ILE A 894 28.88 -11.83 -6.51
N GLY A 895 28.43 -10.66 -6.04
CA GLY A 895 29.28 -9.69 -5.35
C GLY A 895 29.82 -10.15 -3.99
N ALA A 896 29.13 -11.07 -3.31
CA ALA A 896 29.63 -11.68 -2.08
C ALA A 896 30.81 -12.64 -2.34
N ILE A 897 30.89 -13.26 -3.53
CA ILE A 897 31.92 -14.25 -3.86
C ILE A 897 33.34 -13.69 -3.68
N PRO A 898 33.74 -12.53 -4.26
CA PRO A 898 35.07 -11.96 -4.02
C PRO A 898 35.39 -11.70 -2.55
N MET A 899 34.43 -11.22 -1.76
CA MET A 899 34.63 -10.94 -0.33
C MET A 899 34.87 -12.22 0.46
N VAL A 900 34.01 -13.24 0.26
CA VAL A 900 34.16 -14.55 0.90
C VAL A 900 35.47 -15.22 0.47
N THR A 901 35.80 -15.16 -0.82
CA THR A 901 37.06 -15.72 -1.34
C THR A 901 38.27 -15.06 -0.69
N PHE A 902 38.29 -13.72 -0.59
CA PHE A 902 39.38 -12.99 0.05
C PHE A 902 39.51 -13.33 1.54
N PHE A 903 38.40 -13.44 2.26
CA PHE A 903 38.38 -13.88 3.65
C PHE A 903 38.95 -15.31 3.79
N LEU A 904 38.46 -16.27 3.00
CA LEU A 904 38.90 -17.67 3.06
C LEU A 904 40.39 -17.82 2.73
N VAL A 905 40.94 -17.01 1.81
CA VAL A 905 42.37 -17.00 1.48
C VAL A 905 43.22 -16.48 2.65
N LEU A 906 42.69 -15.57 3.48
CA LEU A 906 43.43 -14.96 4.60
C LEU A 906 43.11 -15.58 5.97
N GLN A 907 42.09 -16.44 6.09
CA GLN A 907 41.62 -16.97 7.38
C GLN A 907 42.71 -17.72 8.16
N ASP A 908 43.60 -18.44 7.48
CA ASP A 908 44.67 -19.23 8.11
C ASP A 908 45.69 -18.35 8.83
N TYR A 909 45.80 -17.07 8.45
CA TYR A 909 46.66 -16.10 9.12
C TYR A 909 46.06 -15.55 10.41
N ILE A 910 44.75 -15.71 10.65
CA ILE A 910 44.04 -15.18 11.84
C ILE A 910 44.27 -16.09 13.08
N VAL A 911 44.86 -17.27 12.91
CA VAL A 911 45.10 -18.22 14.01
C VAL A 911 46.15 -17.67 14.99
N GLY A 912 45.75 -17.46 16.24
CA GLY A 912 46.62 -17.00 17.31
C GLY A 912 47.53 -18.09 17.88
N GLY A 913 48.62 -17.69 18.55
CA GLY A 913 49.54 -18.61 19.24
C GLY A 913 51.00 -18.55 18.81
N LEU A 914 51.35 -17.71 17.82
CA LEU A 914 52.73 -17.57 17.31
C LEU A 914 53.75 -17.10 18.38
N THR A 915 53.29 -16.45 19.45
CA THR A 915 54.13 -16.00 20.59
C THR A 915 54.11 -16.96 21.79
N LYS A 916 53.27 -18.01 21.77
CA LYS A 916 53.18 -18.98 22.89
C LYS A 916 54.46 -19.81 22.94
N GLY A 917 55.21 -19.70 24.05
CA GLY A 917 56.43 -20.47 24.31
C GLY A 917 57.75 -19.76 23.98
N ALA A 918 57.70 -18.56 23.38
CA ALA A 918 58.90 -17.78 23.04
C ALA A 918 59.52 -17.05 24.25
N VAL A 919 58.69 -16.70 25.25
CA VAL A 919 59.12 -16.12 26.52
C VAL A 919 58.53 -16.97 27.64
N LYS A 920 59.35 -17.27 28.66
CA LYS A 920 58.92 -18.00 29.83
C LYS A 920 58.19 -17.02 30.77
N GLY A 921 56.86 -17.07 30.79
CA GLY A 921 56.01 -16.16 31.58
C GLY A 921 54.54 -16.57 31.55
#